data_AF-A0A928GN47-F1
#
_entry.id   AF-A0A928GN47-F1
#
_cell.length_a   1.000
_cell.length_b   1.000
_cell.length_c   1.000
_cell.angle_alpha   90.00
_cell.angle_beta   90.00
_cell.angle_gamma   90.00
#
_symmetry.space_group_name_H-M   'P 1'
#
loop_
_entity.id
_entity.type
_entity.pdbx_description
1 polymer ?
#
loop_
_entity_poly.entity_id
_entity_poly.type
_entity_poly.pdbx_seq_one_letter_code
_entity_poly.pdbx_strand_id
1 'polypeptide(L)'
;ITGGYLIEVDGFADSEISWFQTSQGMKVTIKYPKDDEINADQSAYIANYTQNMENAMFSTNFTDAELGWRKYIDEVSMVDWYIACELFGNSDSWWSTYMYKERNDVFKFGPLWDFDIAFNNDNRLGDATNLMMRTYAHEPKTWISRWWQDAGFVSAVKTRWTELRAAGLEAFMTNYITTTATYLDASQKNNFEVWNILNTIVYNELAARGSYEAEVEFLKEYVRNRIAYLDTQFEMAETICSVLVTSSNNSWGTVSVSETTVNANDTVTLTATPAEGCKFVNWTIDGVDAGNENPMELVVTSTTEVKANFKEIKKTLPKVYVETPNGVAITSKEVWTEECIIRIEDELGEEVMNTTTNFRGRGNSTWSYPKKPYAIKLDSKAEVLGMPKHKRWVLLANWMDRTLMRNAVAFEMARQIMDWAPRGEFVEFYLNGSHQGNYYLCEQIKIDKNRVNITEFEDGSATGEDGGYLLEFDTNYQAEINYFMSQVYGYPVTIKDPDEEIITEWTHPYFTYIDNYIGDVENALVDNDFETVFSKIDYSTYIDYLLIHEVTSNEEPKHPKSCYMYKDAGGKLCAGPIWDFDWGTFEPNKTGLLLTNSLWYGQLMNSAEFRTAIKARWAEIKPIFENIDTFIDEQADLIRESEAVNHEMWPIDSRHNYPNGDELMDFDSAVERMKQAIDDRIIALDSAINAL
;
A
#
# COMPACT_ATOMS: atom_id res chain seq x y z
N ILE A 1 -41.26 -3.66 -8.33
CA ILE A 1 -42.56 -3.00 -8.07
C ILE A 1 -42.74 -1.86 -9.07
N THR A 2 -43.95 -1.63 -9.60
CA THR A 2 -44.21 -0.76 -10.76
C THR A 2 -44.98 0.54 -10.40
N GLY A 3 -45.30 0.85 -9.15
CA GLY A 3 -46.06 2.05 -8.78
C GLY A 3 -45.20 3.18 -8.17
N GLY A 4 -45.77 4.39 -8.12
CA GLY A 4 -45.31 5.45 -7.21
C GLY A 4 -46.04 5.36 -5.87
N TYR A 5 -45.58 6.14 -4.89
CA TYR A 5 -46.08 6.12 -3.51
C TYR A 5 -46.31 7.54 -3.00
N LEU A 6 -47.34 7.71 -2.18
CA LEU A 6 -47.54 8.87 -1.31
C LEU A 6 -47.68 8.32 0.12
N ILE A 7 -46.84 8.79 1.03
CA ILE A 7 -46.83 8.39 2.43
C ILE A 7 -46.92 9.64 3.32
N GLU A 8 -47.36 9.46 4.55
CA GLU A 8 -47.42 10.52 5.55
C GLU A 8 -46.81 10.00 6.85
N VAL A 9 -45.87 10.76 7.42
CA VAL A 9 -45.47 10.59 8.82
C VAL A 9 -46.60 11.10 9.68
N ASP A 10 -47.27 10.17 10.36
CA ASP A 10 -48.52 10.42 11.06
C ASP A 10 -48.51 9.67 12.39
N GLY A 11 -48.64 10.37 13.51
CA GLY A 11 -48.68 9.67 14.79
C GLY A 11 -50.03 9.01 15.12
N PHE A 12 -51.07 9.24 14.30
CA PHE A 12 -52.32 8.47 14.27
C PHE A 12 -52.31 7.36 13.23
N ALA A 13 -51.15 6.97 12.70
CA ALA A 13 -51.07 5.97 11.65
C ALA A 13 -51.74 4.63 12.00
N ASP A 14 -51.78 4.27 13.28
CA ASP A 14 -52.44 3.06 13.78
C ASP A 14 -53.96 3.06 13.64
N SER A 15 -54.56 4.22 13.31
CA SER A 15 -55.98 4.35 12.97
C SER A 15 -56.29 4.10 11.49
N GLU A 16 -55.26 4.05 10.63
CA GLU A 16 -55.39 3.84 9.19
C GLU A 16 -55.26 2.36 8.82
N ILE A 17 -55.77 1.98 7.64
CA ILE A 17 -55.72 0.58 7.17
C ILE A 17 -54.29 0.23 6.75
N SER A 18 -53.68 1.05 5.90
CA SER A 18 -52.34 0.84 5.37
C SER A 18 -51.33 1.70 6.10
N TRP A 19 -50.62 1.12 7.06
CA TRP A 19 -49.56 1.79 7.81
C TRP A 19 -48.44 0.84 8.23
N PHE A 20 -47.31 1.41 8.62
CA PHE A 20 -46.18 0.69 9.23
C PHE A 20 -45.45 1.58 10.24
N GLN A 21 -44.64 0.95 11.09
CA GLN A 21 -43.71 1.63 11.99
C GLN A 21 -42.29 1.20 11.69
N THR A 22 -41.37 2.15 11.63
CA THR A 22 -39.94 1.86 11.48
C THR A 22 -39.29 1.50 12.82
N SER A 23 -38.08 0.95 12.78
CA SER A 23 -37.30 0.61 13.97
C SER A 23 -36.88 1.83 14.80
N GLN A 24 -36.83 3.04 14.22
CA GLN A 24 -36.63 4.29 14.96
C GLN A 24 -37.92 4.82 15.60
N GLY A 25 -39.01 4.06 15.49
CA GLY A 25 -40.30 4.39 16.08
C GLY A 25 -41.16 5.31 15.22
N MET A 26 -40.75 5.65 13.98
CA MET A 26 -41.51 6.52 13.10
C MET A 26 -42.75 5.81 12.56
N LYS A 27 -43.93 6.39 12.81
CA LYS A 27 -45.21 5.88 12.32
C LYS A 27 -45.53 6.51 10.96
N VAL A 28 -45.86 5.67 9.98
CA VAL A 28 -46.06 6.10 8.59
C VAL A 28 -47.31 5.45 8.01
N THR A 29 -48.18 6.26 7.40
CA THR A 29 -49.35 5.81 6.64
C THR A 29 -49.04 5.79 5.15
N ILE A 30 -49.71 4.90 4.41
CA ILE A 30 -49.62 4.82 2.96
C ILE A 30 -50.89 5.40 2.36
N LYS A 31 -50.81 6.60 1.79
CA LYS A 31 -51.94 7.30 1.16
C LYS A 31 -52.13 6.93 -0.31
N TYR A 32 -51.05 6.51 -0.98
CA TYR A 32 -51.11 5.95 -2.33
C TYR A 32 -50.03 4.88 -2.54
N PRO A 33 -50.34 3.74 -3.21
CA PRO A 33 -51.65 3.32 -3.72
C PRO A 33 -52.73 3.22 -2.64
N LYS A 34 -54.01 3.34 -3.03
CA LYS A 34 -55.12 3.33 -2.08
C LYS A 34 -55.25 1.96 -1.39
N ASP A 35 -55.93 1.91 -0.25
CA ASP A 35 -56.11 0.70 0.56
C ASP A 35 -56.71 -0.48 -0.23
N ASP A 36 -57.59 -0.21 -1.20
CA ASP A 36 -58.23 -1.22 -2.04
C ASP A 36 -57.39 -1.60 -3.28
N GLU A 37 -56.28 -0.90 -3.53
CA GLU A 37 -55.37 -1.10 -4.67
C GLU A 37 -54.00 -1.66 -4.26
N ILE A 38 -53.54 -1.37 -3.03
CA ILE A 38 -52.24 -1.78 -2.54
C ILE A 38 -52.22 -3.27 -2.17
N ASN A 39 -51.18 -3.99 -2.60
CA ASN A 39 -50.93 -5.38 -2.19
C ASN A 39 -49.80 -5.51 -1.17
N ALA A 40 -49.66 -6.71 -0.60
CA ALA A 40 -48.67 -7.01 0.44
C ALA A 40 -47.22 -6.71 -0.01
N ASP A 41 -46.86 -7.01 -1.25
CA ASP A 41 -45.51 -6.74 -1.78
C ASP A 41 -45.26 -5.24 -1.89
N GLN A 42 -46.25 -4.47 -2.33
CA GLN A 42 -46.17 -3.00 -2.42
C GLN A 42 -46.04 -2.34 -1.06
N SER A 43 -46.79 -2.83 -0.06
CA SER A 43 -46.71 -2.36 1.33
C SER A 43 -45.34 -2.70 1.94
N ALA A 44 -44.89 -3.95 1.80
CA ALA A 44 -43.58 -4.37 2.29
C ALA A 44 -42.42 -3.60 1.62
N TYR A 45 -42.53 -3.32 0.33
CA TYR A 45 -41.52 -2.54 -0.39
C TYR A 45 -41.35 -1.14 0.18
N ILE A 46 -42.45 -0.38 0.36
CA ILE A 46 -42.33 1.01 0.82
C ILE A 46 -41.91 1.06 2.28
N ALA A 47 -42.39 0.13 3.12
CA ALA A 47 -41.94 -0.01 4.50
C ALA A 47 -40.42 -0.29 4.58
N ASN A 48 -39.93 -1.23 3.78
CA ASN A 48 -38.49 -1.54 3.72
C ASN A 48 -37.67 -0.39 3.13
N TYR A 49 -38.20 0.33 2.14
CA TYR A 49 -37.51 1.49 1.56
C TYR A 49 -37.35 2.60 2.61
N THR A 50 -38.41 2.93 3.35
CA THR A 50 -38.35 3.89 4.46
C THR A 50 -37.44 3.41 5.59
N GLN A 51 -37.45 2.10 5.91
CA GLN A 51 -36.53 1.55 6.90
C GLN A 51 -35.06 1.67 6.47
N ASN A 52 -34.75 1.42 5.21
CA ASN A 52 -33.40 1.55 4.68
C ASN A 52 -32.93 3.00 4.65
N MET A 53 -33.82 3.94 4.33
CA MET A 53 -33.56 5.37 4.44
C MET A 53 -33.16 5.75 5.87
N GLU A 54 -33.92 5.31 6.88
CA GLU A 54 -33.54 5.58 8.28
C GLU A 54 -32.23 4.89 8.67
N ASN A 55 -32.02 3.64 8.25
CA ASN A 55 -30.76 2.94 8.54
C ASN A 55 -29.55 3.73 8.00
N ALA A 56 -29.64 4.29 6.79
CA ALA A 56 -28.62 5.14 6.22
C ALA A 56 -28.46 6.46 7.02
N MET A 57 -29.57 7.10 7.36
CA MET A 57 -29.60 8.36 8.12
C MET A 57 -29.00 8.23 9.53
N PHE A 58 -29.17 7.09 10.19
CA PHE A 58 -28.64 6.83 11.53
C PHE A 58 -27.35 5.99 11.54
N SER A 59 -26.76 5.72 10.37
CA SER A 59 -25.46 5.05 10.27
C SER A 59 -24.30 5.97 10.64
N THR A 60 -23.11 5.40 10.84
CA THR A 60 -21.87 6.16 11.02
C THR A 60 -21.49 6.97 9.78
N ASN A 61 -21.88 6.53 8.59
CA ASN A 61 -21.52 7.15 7.31
C ASN A 61 -22.68 7.97 6.73
N PHE A 62 -23.58 8.49 7.58
CA PHE A 62 -24.82 9.13 7.14
C PHE A 62 -24.64 10.36 6.26
N THR A 63 -23.49 11.04 6.34
CA THR A 63 -23.13 12.22 5.52
C THR A 63 -22.59 11.84 4.14
N ASP A 64 -22.25 10.57 3.91
CA ASP A 64 -21.71 10.09 2.63
C ASP A 64 -22.71 10.27 1.49
N ALA A 65 -22.23 10.71 0.32
CA ALA A 65 -23.08 11.02 -0.83
C ALA A 65 -23.73 9.77 -1.48
N GLU A 66 -23.08 8.61 -1.42
CA GLU A 66 -23.54 7.38 -2.07
C GLU A 66 -24.15 6.38 -1.08
N LEU A 67 -23.69 6.41 0.17
CA LEU A 67 -24.09 5.46 1.22
C LEU A 67 -25.02 6.09 2.26
N GLY A 68 -25.02 7.42 2.38
CA GLY A 68 -25.79 8.16 3.36
C GLY A 68 -27.25 8.41 2.97
N TRP A 69 -27.90 9.33 3.69
CA TRP A 69 -29.34 9.58 3.54
C TRP A 69 -29.71 10.17 2.17
N ARG A 70 -28.79 10.85 1.48
CA ARG A 70 -28.98 11.44 0.13
C ARG A 70 -29.24 10.39 -0.94
N LYS A 71 -28.88 9.13 -0.70
CA LYS A 71 -29.26 7.99 -1.57
C LYS A 71 -30.77 7.81 -1.67
N TYR A 72 -31.52 8.19 -0.64
CA TYR A 72 -32.94 7.86 -0.50
C TYR A 72 -33.87 9.07 -0.60
N ILE A 73 -33.34 10.29 -0.47
CA ILE A 73 -34.09 11.54 -0.39
C ILE A 73 -33.51 12.55 -1.37
N ASP A 74 -34.38 13.24 -2.10
CA ASP A 74 -34.05 14.42 -2.88
C ASP A 74 -33.77 15.60 -1.93
N GLU A 75 -32.50 15.97 -1.80
CA GLU A 75 -32.04 17.01 -0.86
C GLU A 75 -32.70 18.37 -1.12
N VAL A 76 -32.96 18.74 -2.37
CA VAL A 76 -33.56 20.03 -2.72
C VAL A 76 -34.98 20.13 -2.16
N SER A 77 -35.83 19.12 -2.42
CA SER A 77 -37.20 19.10 -1.89
C SER A 77 -37.25 19.07 -0.36
N MET A 78 -36.31 18.37 0.26
CA MET A 78 -36.18 18.30 1.72
C MET A 78 -35.79 19.66 2.32
N VAL A 79 -34.78 20.34 1.75
CA VAL A 79 -34.38 21.67 2.20
C VAL A 79 -35.51 22.69 2.04
N ASP A 80 -36.21 22.67 0.91
CA ASP A 80 -37.36 23.55 0.66
C ASP A 80 -38.49 23.29 1.66
N TRP A 81 -38.81 22.03 1.92
CA TRP A 81 -39.82 21.65 2.92
C TRP A 81 -39.43 22.11 4.34
N TYR A 82 -38.18 21.87 4.75
CA TYR A 82 -37.70 22.28 6.07
C TYR A 82 -37.77 23.79 6.28
N ILE A 83 -37.31 24.57 5.29
CA ILE A 83 -37.37 26.03 5.33
C ILE A 83 -38.83 26.50 5.44
N ALA A 84 -39.75 25.88 4.71
CA ALA A 84 -41.16 26.22 4.79
C ALA A 84 -41.76 25.94 6.19
N CYS A 85 -41.44 24.78 6.78
CA CYS A 85 -41.84 24.45 8.15
C CYS A 85 -41.32 25.47 9.17
N GLU A 86 -40.05 25.85 9.08
CA GLU A 86 -39.47 26.88 9.95
C GLU A 86 -40.08 28.27 9.70
N LEU A 87 -40.31 28.65 8.45
CA LEU A 87 -40.88 29.94 8.07
C LEU A 87 -42.31 30.09 8.58
N PHE A 88 -43.12 29.05 8.47
CA PHE A 88 -44.51 29.11 8.91
C PHE A 88 -44.65 28.91 10.41
N GLY A 89 -43.66 28.28 11.06
CA GLY A 89 -43.62 28.14 12.52
C GLY A 89 -44.78 27.29 13.04
N ASN A 90 -45.07 26.18 12.37
CA ASN A 90 -46.10 25.24 12.80
C ASN A 90 -45.55 24.37 13.95
N SER A 91 -46.26 24.35 15.08
CA SER A 91 -45.89 23.56 16.26
C SER A 91 -45.90 22.05 16.01
N ASP A 92 -46.66 21.61 15.00
CA ASP A 92 -46.76 20.22 14.57
C ASP A 92 -46.02 20.00 13.24
N SER A 93 -45.09 20.88 12.84
CA SER A 93 -44.34 20.82 11.56
C SER A 93 -43.69 19.47 11.23
N TRP A 94 -43.38 18.66 12.24
CA TRP A 94 -42.71 17.36 12.09
C TRP A 94 -43.67 16.18 12.21
N TRP A 95 -44.95 16.49 12.42
CA TRP A 95 -46.11 15.62 12.32
C TRP A 95 -46.84 15.93 11.01
N SER A 96 -47.60 14.99 10.45
CA SER A 96 -48.27 15.16 9.14
C SER A 96 -47.30 15.53 7.99
N THR A 97 -46.14 14.86 7.97
CA THR A 97 -45.14 15.09 6.93
C THR A 97 -45.40 14.18 5.74
N TYR A 98 -45.92 14.76 4.65
CA TYR A 98 -46.10 14.03 3.41
C TYR A 98 -44.78 13.86 2.67
N MET A 99 -44.59 12.67 2.10
CA MET A 99 -43.49 12.37 1.20
C MET A 99 -44.03 11.55 0.04
N TYR A 100 -43.55 11.81 -1.16
CA TYR A 100 -43.89 11.02 -2.33
C TYR A 100 -42.66 10.46 -3.01
N LYS A 101 -42.85 9.34 -3.70
CA LYS A 101 -41.79 8.65 -4.42
C LYS A 101 -42.32 8.17 -5.76
N GLU A 102 -41.72 8.64 -6.84
CA GLU A 102 -42.03 8.15 -8.18
C GLU A 102 -41.34 6.79 -8.46
N ARG A 103 -41.75 6.13 -9.55
CA ARG A 103 -41.14 4.87 -9.97
C ARG A 103 -39.65 5.13 -10.25
N ASN A 104 -38.78 4.35 -9.61
CA ASN A 104 -37.32 4.44 -9.73
C ASN A 104 -36.69 5.79 -9.30
N ASP A 105 -37.42 6.61 -8.55
CA ASP A 105 -36.91 7.87 -8.00
C ASP A 105 -36.64 7.78 -6.48
N VAL A 106 -36.11 8.83 -5.87
CA VAL A 106 -35.95 8.97 -4.41
C VAL A 106 -37.21 9.59 -3.77
N PHE A 107 -37.26 9.65 -2.44
CA PHE A 107 -38.32 10.38 -1.75
C PHE A 107 -38.17 11.88 -1.95
N LYS A 108 -39.29 12.55 -2.20
CA LYS A 108 -39.42 14.00 -2.20
C LYS A 108 -40.34 14.42 -1.06
N PHE A 109 -39.98 15.49 -0.36
CA PHE A 109 -40.78 16.02 0.75
C PHE A 109 -41.89 16.93 0.24
N GLY A 110 -43.05 16.82 0.88
CA GLY A 110 -44.29 17.48 0.52
C GLY A 110 -45.33 16.55 -0.12
N PRO A 111 -46.51 17.09 -0.48
CA PRO A 111 -46.89 18.50 -0.35
C PRO A 111 -47.07 18.95 1.11
N LEU A 112 -46.97 20.26 1.36
CA LEU A 112 -47.33 20.82 2.66
C LEU A 112 -48.84 20.71 2.89
N TRP A 113 -49.23 20.39 4.11
CA TRP A 113 -50.63 20.20 4.52
C TRP A 113 -50.84 20.66 5.97
N ASP A 114 -52.06 21.08 6.31
CA ASP A 114 -52.52 21.41 7.68
C ASP A 114 -51.71 22.52 8.42
N PHE A 115 -51.82 23.76 7.93
CA PHE A 115 -51.10 24.93 8.48
C PHE A 115 -52.03 25.98 9.13
N ASP A 116 -53.26 25.62 9.50
CA ASP A 116 -54.23 26.51 10.15
C ASP A 116 -53.79 26.95 11.56
N ILE A 117 -52.99 26.14 12.25
CA ILE A 117 -52.37 26.45 13.56
C ILE A 117 -50.96 27.07 13.46
N ALA A 118 -50.47 27.33 12.25
CA ALA A 118 -49.17 27.97 12.01
C ALA A 118 -49.25 29.50 12.19
N PHE A 119 -48.16 30.22 11.88
CA PHE A 119 -48.11 31.68 11.93
C PHE A 119 -48.40 32.29 13.32
N ASN A 120 -47.88 31.64 14.37
CA ASN A 120 -48.11 32.00 15.78
C ASN A 120 -49.59 31.92 16.19
N ASN A 121 -50.30 30.92 15.64
CA ASN A 121 -51.71 30.67 15.92
C ASN A 121 -51.94 29.44 16.82
N ASP A 122 -50.93 29.07 17.62
CA ASP A 122 -50.97 27.94 18.54
C ASP A 122 -50.34 28.25 19.90
N ASN A 123 -51.17 28.28 20.94
CA ASN A 123 -50.77 28.58 22.30
C ASN A 123 -49.95 27.48 22.98
N ARG A 124 -49.86 26.27 22.41
CA ARG A 124 -49.08 25.16 22.98
C ARG A 124 -47.60 25.48 23.10
N LEU A 125 -47.07 26.37 22.26
CA LEU A 125 -45.68 26.86 22.32
C LEU A 125 -45.54 28.28 22.88
N GLY A 126 -46.65 28.96 23.18
CA GLY A 126 -46.65 30.40 23.44
C GLY A 126 -46.28 31.21 22.19
N ASP A 127 -45.64 32.37 22.38
CA ASP A 127 -45.16 33.18 21.24
C ASP A 127 -43.97 32.50 20.55
N ALA A 128 -44.24 31.92 19.39
CA ALA A 128 -43.27 31.17 18.60
C ALA A 128 -42.53 32.02 17.55
N THR A 129 -42.74 33.34 17.49
CA THR A 129 -42.12 34.20 16.46
C THR A 129 -40.60 34.06 16.41
N ASN A 130 -39.95 33.92 17.56
CA ASN A 130 -38.49 33.78 17.69
C ASN A 130 -38.05 32.39 18.18
N LEU A 131 -38.80 31.33 17.87
CA LEU A 131 -38.45 29.96 18.23
C LEU A 131 -38.14 29.12 16.98
N MET A 132 -37.01 28.42 16.96
CA MET A 132 -36.73 27.44 15.90
C MET A 132 -37.58 26.18 16.07
N MET A 133 -38.38 25.82 15.07
CA MET A 133 -39.27 24.65 15.15
C MET A 133 -38.47 23.35 15.30
N ARG A 134 -37.25 23.28 14.75
CA ARG A 134 -36.33 22.14 14.95
C ARG A 134 -35.98 21.89 16.41
N THR A 135 -36.17 22.89 17.28
CA THR A 135 -35.90 22.81 18.72
C THR A 135 -37.20 22.69 19.50
N TYR A 136 -38.20 23.51 19.15
CA TYR A 136 -39.37 23.74 20.01
C TYR A 136 -40.67 23.07 19.55
N ALA A 137 -40.80 22.70 18.28
CA ALA A 137 -41.99 22.00 17.81
C ALA A 137 -42.12 20.61 18.48
N HIS A 138 -43.33 20.06 18.41
CA HIS A 138 -43.63 18.76 19.00
C HIS A 138 -42.86 17.62 18.30
N GLU A 139 -42.66 16.52 19.03
CA GLU A 139 -42.05 15.32 18.46
C GLU A 139 -42.94 14.73 17.36
N PRO A 140 -42.39 14.06 16.32
CA PRO A 140 -41.02 13.58 16.24
C PRO A 140 -40.02 14.57 15.60
N LYS A 141 -38.91 14.86 16.27
CA LYS A 141 -37.79 15.67 15.76
C LYS A 141 -36.58 14.83 15.36
N THR A 142 -36.72 13.50 15.35
CA THR A 142 -35.59 12.57 15.23
C THR A 142 -34.81 12.76 13.93
N TRP A 143 -35.50 12.89 12.79
CA TRP A 143 -34.84 13.13 11.50
C TRP A 143 -34.20 14.53 11.44
N ILE A 144 -34.93 15.55 11.92
CA ILE A 144 -34.45 16.94 11.95
C ILE A 144 -33.15 17.06 12.77
N SER A 145 -33.14 16.46 13.95
CA SER A 145 -31.98 16.47 14.84
C SER A 145 -30.77 15.78 14.20
N ARG A 146 -31.01 14.78 13.35
CA ARG A 146 -29.95 14.06 12.66
C ARG A 146 -29.40 14.83 11.46
N TRP A 147 -30.25 15.43 10.63
CA TRP A 147 -29.79 16.25 9.50
C TRP A 147 -29.00 17.48 9.93
N TRP A 148 -29.33 18.08 11.07
CA TRP A 148 -28.56 19.21 11.60
C TRP A 148 -27.16 18.83 12.13
N GLN A 149 -26.80 17.54 12.14
CA GLN A 149 -25.43 17.07 12.36
C GLN A 149 -24.63 16.91 11.06
N ASP A 150 -25.28 17.08 9.90
CA ASP A 150 -24.66 17.05 8.58
C ASP A 150 -24.34 18.49 8.13
N ALA A 151 -23.06 18.83 8.10
CA ALA A 151 -22.60 20.16 7.70
C ALA A 151 -23.05 20.55 6.28
N GLY A 152 -23.13 19.57 5.36
CA GLY A 152 -23.62 19.79 4.00
C GLY A 152 -25.09 20.19 3.98
N PHE A 153 -25.93 19.54 4.80
CA PHE A 153 -27.34 19.93 4.94
C PHE A 153 -27.49 21.33 5.52
N VAL A 154 -26.73 21.66 6.57
CA VAL A 154 -26.74 23.00 7.19
C VAL A 154 -26.35 24.06 6.15
N SER A 155 -25.33 23.78 5.33
CA SER A 155 -24.93 24.67 4.24
C SER A 155 -26.04 24.83 3.20
N ALA A 156 -26.69 23.73 2.79
CA ALA A 156 -27.75 23.77 1.80
C ALA A 156 -28.95 24.61 2.25
N VAL A 157 -29.34 24.52 3.53
CA VAL A 157 -30.40 25.37 4.13
C VAL A 157 -30.03 26.85 4.05
N LYS A 158 -28.78 27.20 4.41
CA LYS A 158 -28.31 28.60 4.35
C LYS A 158 -28.28 29.15 2.92
N THR A 159 -27.74 28.38 1.98
CA THR A 159 -27.70 28.74 0.56
C THR A 159 -29.10 29.00 0.05
N ARG A 160 -30.02 28.06 0.31
CA ARG A 160 -31.40 28.18 -0.16
C ARG A 160 -32.15 29.35 0.49
N TRP A 161 -31.94 29.59 1.78
CA TRP A 161 -32.51 30.78 2.44
C TRP A 161 -32.02 32.06 1.78
N THR A 162 -30.72 32.19 1.53
CA THR A 162 -30.11 33.35 0.87
C THR A 162 -30.72 33.60 -0.51
N GLU A 163 -30.90 32.54 -1.32
CA GLU A 163 -31.58 32.63 -2.62
C GLU A 163 -33.00 33.16 -2.51
N LEU A 164 -33.78 32.64 -1.55
CA LEU A 164 -35.17 33.06 -1.33
C LEU A 164 -35.24 34.52 -0.87
N ARG A 165 -34.33 34.95 0.02
CA ARG A 165 -34.21 36.34 0.44
C ARG A 165 -33.87 37.25 -0.74
N ALA A 166 -32.89 36.88 -1.56
CA ALA A 166 -32.52 37.62 -2.77
C ALA A 166 -33.65 37.69 -3.81
N ALA A 167 -34.47 36.64 -3.91
CA ALA A 167 -35.66 36.59 -4.77
C ALA A 167 -36.85 37.42 -4.24
N GLY A 168 -36.71 38.07 -3.08
CA GLY A 168 -37.74 38.94 -2.51
C GLY A 168 -38.85 38.20 -1.76
N LEU A 169 -38.54 37.08 -1.09
CA LEU A 169 -39.50 36.24 -0.35
C LEU A 169 -40.46 37.05 0.55
N GLU A 170 -39.96 38.01 1.32
CA GLU A 170 -40.79 38.81 2.22
C GLU A 170 -41.83 39.67 1.47
N ALA A 171 -41.39 40.32 0.39
CA ALA A 171 -42.28 41.12 -0.45
C ALA A 171 -43.32 40.21 -1.15
N PHE A 172 -42.89 39.04 -1.62
CA PHE A 172 -43.79 38.05 -2.21
C PHE A 172 -44.88 37.62 -1.21
N MET A 173 -44.50 37.18 -0.01
CA MET A 173 -45.43 36.68 1.01
C MET A 173 -46.42 37.77 1.46
N THR A 174 -45.92 38.96 1.79
CA THR A 174 -46.78 40.06 2.25
C THR A 174 -47.72 40.57 1.15
N ASN A 175 -47.28 40.56 -0.12
CA ASN A 175 -48.13 40.88 -1.26
C ASN A 175 -49.19 39.80 -1.52
N TYR A 176 -48.84 38.52 -1.39
CA TYR A 176 -49.78 37.40 -1.52
C TYR A 176 -50.89 37.47 -0.46
N ILE A 177 -50.53 37.74 0.80
CA ILE A 177 -51.50 37.94 1.89
C ILE A 177 -52.43 39.13 1.56
N THR A 178 -51.88 40.25 1.12
CA THR A 178 -52.66 41.46 0.77
C THR A 178 -53.64 41.19 -0.39
N THR A 179 -53.16 40.51 -1.44
CA THR A 179 -53.97 40.18 -2.62
C THR A 179 -55.08 39.19 -2.28
N THR A 180 -54.75 38.17 -1.48
CA THR A 180 -55.72 37.18 -1.01
C THR A 180 -56.78 37.80 -0.10
N ALA A 181 -56.38 38.69 0.82
CA ALA A 181 -57.32 39.42 1.67
C ALA A 181 -58.30 40.28 0.85
N THR A 182 -57.80 40.92 -0.21
CA THR A 182 -58.63 41.69 -1.16
C THR A 182 -59.61 40.78 -1.91
N TYR A 183 -59.14 39.63 -2.38
CA TYR A 183 -59.98 38.63 -3.05
C TYR A 183 -61.10 38.10 -2.13
N LEU A 184 -60.80 37.92 -0.84
CA LEU A 184 -61.74 37.43 0.15
C LEU A 184 -62.67 38.51 0.74
N ASP A 185 -62.50 39.80 0.43
CA ASP A 185 -63.19 40.91 1.11
C ASP A 185 -64.72 40.75 1.20
N ALA A 186 -65.37 40.31 0.12
CA ALA A 186 -66.81 40.06 0.13
C ALA A 186 -67.17 38.76 0.89
N SER A 187 -66.37 37.71 0.69
CA SER A 187 -66.65 36.38 1.27
C SER A 187 -66.46 36.35 2.79
N GLN A 188 -65.42 37.02 3.30
CA GLN A 188 -65.12 37.05 4.73
C GLN A 188 -66.25 37.76 5.50
N LYS A 189 -66.82 38.84 4.97
CA LYS A 189 -67.95 39.56 5.57
C LYS A 189 -69.16 38.64 5.71
N ASN A 190 -69.56 37.98 4.62
CA ASN A 190 -70.65 36.99 4.63
C ASN A 190 -70.36 35.82 5.58
N ASN A 191 -69.11 35.36 5.65
CA ASN A 191 -68.71 34.27 6.54
C ASN A 191 -68.86 34.67 8.01
N PHE A 192 -68.34 35.83 8.41
CA PHE A 192 -68.37 36.28 9.80
C PHE A 192 -69.74 36.87 10.21
N GLU A 193 -70.68 37.07 9.28
CA GLU A 193 -72.10 37.25 9.61
C GLU A 193 -72.72 35.96 10.18
N VAL A 194 -72.31 34.80 9.67
CA VAL A 194 -72.83 33.49 10.09
C VAL A 194 -72.00 32.89 11.23
N TRP A 195 -70.67 32.94 11.10
CA TRP A 195 -69.70 32.31 11.99
C TRP A 195 -68.80 33.36 12.63
N ASN A 196 -69.37 34.27 13.43
CA ASN A 196 -68.60 35.37 14.02
C ASN A 196 -67.65 34.91 15.14
N ILE A 197 -66.39 34.65 14.78
CA ILE A 197 -65.33 34.26 15.71
C ILE A 197 -64.28 35.37 15.92
N LEU A 198 -64.45 36.55 15.33
CA LEU A 198 -63.43 37.61 15.31
C LEU A 198 -63.01 38.12 16.69
N ASN A 199 -63.81 37.88 17.73
CA ASN A 199 -63.52 38.26 19.13
C ASN A 199 -63.44 37.03 20.06
N THR A 200 -63.33 35.82 19.51
CA THR A 200 -63.42 34.57 20.25
C THR A 200 -62.27 33.65 19.87
N ILE A 201 -61.52 33.15 20.85
CA ILE A 201 -60.56 32.06 20.66
C ILE A 201 -61.36 30.76 20.52
N VAL A 202 -61.19 30.03 19.43
CA VAL A 202 -62.01 28.86 19.06
C VAL A 202 -61.27 27.55 19.34
N TYR A 203 -59.96 27.55 19.13
CA TYR A 203 -59.10 26.39 19.32
C TYR A 203 -57.86 26.79 20.13
N ASN A 204 -56.68 26.89 19.50
CA ASN A 204 -55.41 27.16 20.16
C ASN A 204 -54.89 28.58 19.90
N GLU A 205 -55.67 29.49 19.33
CA GLU A 205 -55.18 30.82 18.96
C GLU A 205 -54.65 31.59 20.18
N LEU A 206 -53.53 32.31 20.03
CA LEU A 206 -52.95 33.13 21.11
C LEU A 206 -53.84 34.32 21.48
N ALA A 207 -54.56 34.86 20.50
CA ALA A 207 -55.48 35.98 20.67
C ALA A 207 -56.46 36.06 19.49
N ALA A 208 -57.65 36.59 19.74
CA ALA A 208 -58.58 37.06 18.70
C ALA A 208 -58.44 38.58 18.56
N ARG A 209 -58.29 39.09 17.33
CA ARG A 209 -57.87 40.50 17.08
C ARG A 209 -59.02 41.46 16.79
N GLY A 210 -60.25 40.99 16.93
CA GLY A 210 -61.45 41.83 16.89
C GLY A 210 -61.99 42.16 15.50
N SER A 211 -61.16 42.08 14.45
CA SER A 211 -61.59 42.25 13.06
C SER A 211 -60.74 41.45 12.07
N TYR A 212 -61.28 41.19 10.87
CA TYR A 212 -60.56 40.49 9.81
C TYR A 212 -59.31 41.24 9.36
N GLU A 213 -59.39 42.57 9.26
CA GLU A 213 -58.26 43.42 8.89
C GLU A 213 -57.12 43.33 9.91
N ALA A 214 -57.46 43.24 11.20
CA ALA A 214 -56.47 43.09 12.27
C ALA A 214 -55.77 41.71 12.22
N GLU A 215 -56.48 40.64 11.88
CA GLU A 215 -55.87 39.32 11.66
C GLU A 215 -54.94 39.32 10.44
N VAL A 216 -55.35 39.96 9.34
CA VAL A 216 -54.52 40.09 8.12
C VAL A 216 -53.24 40.88 8.39
N GLU A 217 -53.32 42.00 9.12
CA GLU A 217 -52.13 42.78 9.45
C GLU A 217 -51.21 42.04 10.41
N PHE A 218 -51.75 41.29 11.38
CA PHE A 218 -50.92 40.44 12.24
C PHE A 218 -50.19 39.37 11.43
N LEU A 219 -50.85 38.71 10.48
CA LEU A 219 -50.21 37.70 9.64
C LEU A 219 -49.02 38.29 8.86
N LYS A 220 -49.17 39.52 8.32
CA LYS A 220 -48.05 40.22 7.66
C LYS A 220 -46.93 40.58 8.62
N GLU A 221 -47.26 41.07 9.81
CA GLU A 221 -46.28 41.42 10.85
C GLU A 221 -45.50 40.19 11.31
N TYR A 222 -46.19 39.08 11.57
CA TYR A 222 -45.55 37.81 11.90
C TYR A 222 -44.57 37.40 10.80
N VAL A 223 -44.97 37.40 9.53
CA VAL A 223 -44.08 37.00 8.42
C VAL A 223 -42.82 37.86 8.39
N ARG A 224 -42.92 39.19 8.56
CA ARG A 224 -41.74 40.07 8.60
C ARG A 224 -40.82 39.74 9.78
N ASN A 225 -41.38 39.64 10.98
CA ASN A 225 -40.61 39.37 12.19
C ASN A 225 -39.95 37.98 12.14
N ARG A 226 -40.69 36.98 11.63
CA ARG A 226 -40.20 35.61 11.49
C ARG A 226 -39.06 35.51 10.49
N ILE A 227 -39.19 36.17 9.34
CA ILE A 227 -38.12 36.26 8.34
C ILE A 227 -36.89 36.95 8.93
N ALA A 228 -37.04 38.08 9.62
CA ALA A 228 -35.92 38.77 10.25
C ALA A 228 -35.23 37.92 11.32
N TYR A 229 -36.01 37.13 12.09
CA TYR A 229 -35.46 36.17 13.02
C TYR A 229 -34.67 35.07 12.31
N LEU A 230 -35.25 34.46 11.27
CA LEU A 230 -34.58 33.42 10.48
C LEU A 230 -33.33 33.94 9.75
N ASP A 231 -33.31 35.20 9.32
CA ASP A 231 -32.10 35.88 8.84
C ASP A 231 -31.01 35.75 9.91
N THR A 232 -31.27 36.06 11.19
CA THR A 232 -30.24 35.89 12.25
C THR A 232 -29.85 34.45 12.54
N GLN A 233 -30.76 33.49 12.37
CA GLN A 233 -30.50 32.08 12.69
C GLN A 233 -29.75 31.37 11.56
N PHE A 234 -29.97 31.78 10.31
CA PHE A 234 -29.30 31.23 9.14
C PHE A 234 -28.08 32.06 8.71
N GLU A 235 -27.99 33.35 9.09
CA GLU A 235 -26.82 34.23 8.92
C GLU A 235 -25.96 34.37 10.20
N MET A 236 -25.75 33.29 10.97
CA MET A 236 -24.71 33.34 11.99
C MET A 236 -23.35 33.59 11.32
N ALA A 237 -22.75 34.74 11.61
CA ALA A 237 -21.47 35.19 11.08
C ALA A 237 -20.45 34.04 11.11
N GLU A 238 -19.87 33.78 9.95
CA GLU A 238 -18.70 32.93 9.79
C GLU A 238 -17.64 33.36 10.80
N THR A 239 -17.46 32.57 11.86
CA THR A 239 -16.26 32.69 12.67
C THR A 239 -15.15 32.08 11.85
N ILE A 240 -14.46 32.93 11.09
CA ILE A 240 -13.33 32.54 10.27
C ILE A 240 -12.21 32.11 11.22
N CYS A 241 -11.87 30.83 11.17
CA CYS A 241 -10.75 30.22 11.86
C CYS A 241 -9.57 30.09 10.91
N SER A 242 -8.36 30.18 11.46
CA SER A 242 -7.13 29.90 10.70
C SER A 242 -6.46 28.65 11.22
N VAL A 243 -6.01 27.79 10.30
CA VAL A 243 -5.23 26.60 10.64
C VAL A 243 -3.77 26.88 10.27
N LEU A 244 -2.94 27.04 11.29
CA LEU A 244 -1.53 27.36 11.13
C LEU A 244 -0.73 26.07 11.17
N VAL A 245 -0.33 25.57 9.99
CA VAL A 245 0.46 24.33 9.89
C VAL A 245 1.97 24.60 9.92
N THR A 246 2.70 23.80 10.69
CA THR A 246 4.17 23.83 10.74
C THR A 246 4.75 22.42 10.74
N SER A 247 5.97 22.28 10.20
CA SER A 247 6.77 21.07 10.38
C SER A 247 7.69 21.24 11.58
N SER A 248 7.91 20.17 12.34
CA SER A 248 8.98 20.11 13.35
C SER A 248 10.37 20.38 12.79
N ASN A 249 10.59 20.00 11.53
CA ASN A 249 11.80 20.29 10.77
C ASN A 249 11.45 20.25 9.27
N ASN A 250 11.57 21.39 8.59
CA ASN A 250 11.23 21.53 7.16
C ASN A 250 12.11 20.65 6.24
N SER A 251 13.26 20.18 6.71
CA SER A 251 14.11 19.22 5.98
C SER A 251 13.66 17.76 6.16
N TRP A 252 12.82 17.44 7.16
CA TRP A 252 12.38 16.07 7.46
C TRP A 252 10.98 15.75 6.91
N GLY A 253 10.26 16.74 6.41
CA GLY A 253 8.95 16.54 5.82
C GLY A 253 8.14 17.83 5.73
N THR A 254 7.09 17.76 4.92
CA THR A 254 6.15 18.84 4.68
C THR A 254 4.80 18.53 5.30
N VAL A 255 4.07 19.59 5.66
CA VAL A 255 2.68 19.51 6.13
C VAL A 255 1.80 20.30 5.16
N SER A 256 0.67 19.73 4.78
CA SER A 256 -0.39 20.42 4.05
C SER A 256 -1.70 20.30 4.78
N VAL A 257 -2.53 21.32 4.66
CA VAL A 257 -3.93 21.32 5.08
C VAL A 257 -4.80 21.56 3.85
N SER A 258 -5.97 20.90 3.78
CA SER A 258 -6.92 21.08 2.66
C SER A 258 -7.33 22.54 2.47
N GLU A 259 -7.51 23.29 3.57
CA GLU A 259 -7.79 24.72 3.55
C GLU A 259 -7.25 25.42 4.81
N THR A 260 -6.65 26.59 4.65
CA THR A 260 -5.98 27.32 5.76
C THR A 260 -6.89 28.29 6.49
N THR A 261 -8.02 28.65 5.87
CA THR A 261 -8.99 29.62 6.38
C THR A 261 -10.37 29.01 6.19
N VAL A 262 -10.98 28.57 7.29
CA VAL A 262 -12.26 27.84 7.26
C VAL A 262 -13.23 28.44 8.26
N ASN A 263 -14.51 28.09 8.14
CA ASN A 263 -15.49 28.47 9.15
C ASN A 263 -15.34 27.61 10.40
N ALA A 264 -15.71 28.16 11.56
CA ALA A 264 -15.74 27.38 12.78
C ALA A 264 -16.66 26.16 12.63
N ASN A 265 -16.15 25.00 13.06
CA ASN A 265 -16.68 23.64 12.93
C ASN A 265 -16.56 23.01 11.54
N ASP A 266 -15.88 23.65 10.59
CA ASP A 266 -15.46 22.97 9.37
C ASP A 266 -14.38 21.93 9.69
N THR A 267 -14.35 20.86 8.90
CA THR A 267 -13.32 19.83 8.98
C THR A 267 -12.27 20.09 7.90
N VAL A 268 -11.00 20.05 8.29
CA VAL A 268 -9.87 20.09 7.36
C VAL A 268 -9.11 18.78 7.39
N THR A 269 -8.58 18.38 6.23
CA THR A 269 -7.68 17.23 6.12
C THR A 269 -6.23 17.71 6.26
N LEU A 270 -5.52 17.16 7.23
CA LEU A 270 -4.11 17.38 7.46
C LEU A 270 -3.31 16.21 6.89
N THR A 271 -2.31 16.52 6.07
CA THR A 271 -1.42 15.51 5.49
C THR A 271 0.02 15.84 5.82
N ALA A 272 0.69 14.92 6.48
CA ALA A 272 2.13 14.94 6.68
C ALA A 272 2.78 14.09 5.58
N THR A 273 3.75 14.66 4.88
CA THR A 273 4.56 13.96 3.88
C THR A 273 6.01 13.94 4.36
N PRO A 274 6.49 12.80 4.87
CA PRO A 274 7.89 12.69 5.26
C PRO A 274 8.82 12.92 4.06
N ALA A 275 9.93 13.59 4.29
CA ALA A 275 11.03 13.61 3.32
C ALA A 275 11.68 12.22 3.26
N GLU A 276 12.46 11.97 2.22
CA GLU A 276 13.25 10.75 2.12
C GLU A 276 14.14 10.57 3.35
N GLY A 277 14.22 9.34 3.88
CA GLY A 277 14.97 9.05 5.10
C GLY A 277 14.34 9.61 6.38
N CYS A 278 13.06 10.01 6.36
CA CYS A 278 12.33 10.49 7.53
C CYS A 278 10.99 9.77 7.69
N LYS A 279 10.45 9.73 8.91
CA LYS A 279 9.07 9.28 9.16
C LYS A 279 8.27 10.30 9.94
N PHE A 280 7.00 10.39 9.60
CA PHE A 280 6.01 11.08 10.42
C PHE A 280 5.83 10.32 11.73
N VAL A 281 5.81 11.06 12.84
CA VAL A 281 5.73 10.50 14.20
C VAL A 281 4.34 10.68 14.75
N ASN A 282 3.89 11.93 14.85
CA ASN A 282 2.58 12.31 15.37
C ASN A 282 2.25 13.78 15.05
N TRP A 283 0.98 14.13 15.20
CA TRP A 283 0.48 15.50 15.20
C TRP A 283 0.58 16.12 16.59
N THR A 284 0.82 17.41 16.65
CA THR A 284 0.61 18.22 17.84
C THR A 284 -0.34 19.36 17.50
N ILE A 285 -1.45 19.47 18.23
CA ILE A 285 -2.48 20.51 18.05
C ILE A 285 -2.47 21.38 19.30
N ASP A 286 -2.23 22.68 19.12
CA ASP A 286 -2.13 23.68 20.20
C ASP A 286 -1.19 23.22 21.34
N GLY A 287 -0.10 22.53 20.97
CA GLY A 287 0.90 22.02 21.90
C GLY A 287 0.60 20.66 22.54
N VAL A 288 -0.52 20.01 22.22
CA VAL A 288 -0.95 18.71 22.76
C VAL A 288 -0.80 17.61 21.71
N ASP A 289 -0.31 16.43 22.11
CA ASP A 289 -0.24 15.25 21.25
C ASP A 289 -1.63 14.83 20.76
N ALA A 290 -1.81 14.74 19.44
CA ALA A 290 -3.06 14.42 18.77
C ALA A 290 -3.02 13.08 18.00
N GLY A 291 -2.01 12.24 18.26
CA GLY A 291 -1.89 10.92 17.64
C GLY A 291 -1.20 10.94 16.27
N ASN A 292 -1.20 9.79 15.61
CA ASN A 292 -0.33 9.51 14.45
C ASN A 292 -1.10 9.07 13.18
N GLU A 293 -2.41 9.27 13.15
CA GLU A 293 -3.22 9.04 11.95
C GLU A 293 -2.81 10.03 10.84
N ASN A 294 -2.61 9.56 9.62
CA ASN A 294 -2.16 10.40 8.49
C ASN A 294 -2.67 9.83 7.16
N PRO A 295 -3.49 10.57 6.39
CA PRO A 295 -4.04 11.89 6.70
C PRO A 295 -4.95 11.91 7.95
N MET A 296 -5.08 13.06 8.60
CA MET A 296 -5.94 13.26 9.78
C MET A 296 -7.02 14.29 9.48
N GLU A 297 -8.27 14.00 9.86
CA GLU A 297 -9.38 14.97 9.83
C GLU A 297 -9.41 15.78 11.13
N LEU A 298 -9.43 17.11 11.03
CA LEU A 298 -9.48 18.04 12.16
C LEU A 298 -10.70 18.95 12.07
N VAL A 299 -11.58 18.90 13.08
CA VAL A 299 -12.67 19.87 13.24
C VAL A 299 -12.14 21.16 13.86
N VAL A 300 -12.23 22.27 13.13
CA VAL A 300 -11.61 23.55 13.49
C VAL A 300 -12.62 24.42 14.25
N THR A 301 -12.55 24.48 15.58
CA THR A 301 -13.48 25.29 16.38
C THR A 301 -13.00 26.72 16.66
N SER A 302 -11.69 26.98 16.47
CA SER A 302 -11.04 28.27 16.65
C SER A 302 -9.77 28.33 15.79
N THR A 303 -9.03 29.45 15.81
CA THR A 303 -7.66 29.43 15.25
C THR A 303 -6.81 28.41 16.00
N THR A 304 -6.16 27.53 15.26
CA THR A 304 -5.47 26.35 15.79
C THR A 304 -4.09 26.22 15.16
N GLU A 305 -3.08 26.00 16.01
CA GLU A 305 -1.72 25.68 15.58
C GLU A 305 -1.55 24.17 15.45
N VAL A 306 -1.18 23.71 14.26
CA VAL A 306 -0.95 22.31 13.96
C VAL A 306 0.52 22.12 13.63
N LYS A 307 1.15 21.13 14.26
CA LYS A 307 2.53 20.75 13.99
C LYS A 307 2.61 19.28 13.60
N ALA A 308 3.19 19.01 12.44
CA ALA A 308 3.60 17.66 12.05
C ALA A 308 4.99 17.37 12.64
N ASN A 309 5.09 16.38 13.53
CA ASN A 309 6.38 15.95 14.04
C ASN A 309 6.95 14.85 13.15
N PHE A 310 8.17 15.07 12.68
CA PHE A 310 8.94 14.12 11.91
C PHE A 310 10.16 13.73 12.73
N LYS A 311 10.70 12.56 12.40
CA LYS A 311 12.04 12.19 12.80
C LYS A 311 12.80 11.68 11.59
N GLU A 312 14.09 11.95 11.56
CA GLU A 312 15.01 11.26 10.69
C GLU A 312 14.95 9.76 11.01
N ILE A 313 14.66 8.95 10.00
CA ILE A 313 14.99 7.53 10.01
C ILE A 313 16.49 7.51 9.76
N LYS A 314 17.26 7.28 10.80
CA LYS A 314 18.62 6.79 10.58
C LYS A 314 18.44 5.40 9.95
N LYS A 315 18.59 5.28 8.63
CA LYS A 315 18.65 3.97 7.96
C LYS A 315 19.83 3.24 8.60
N THR A 316 19.51 2.35 9.52
CA THR A 316 20.49 1.40 10.04
C THR A 316 20.32 0.13 9.23
N LEU A 317 21.39 -0.66 9.13
CA LEU A 317 21.25 -1.98 8.55
C LEU A 317 20.18 -2.79 9.32
N PRO A 318 19.36 -3.58 8.62
CA PRO A 318 18.53 -4.59 9.26
C PRO A 318 19.35 -5.45 10.23
N LYS A 319 18.71 -5.93 11.29
CA LYS A 319 19.38 -6.72 12.34
C LYS A 319 18.83 -8.12 12.36
N VAL A 320 19.74 -9.09 12.31
CA VAL A 320 19.40 -10.52 12.36
C VAL A 320 19.89 -11.08 13.67
N TYR A 321 18.97 -11.49 14.52
CA TYR A 321 19.25 -12.13 15.79
C TYR A 321 18.97 -13.61 15.68
N VAL A 322 19.92 -14.44 16.11
CA VAL A 322 19.78 -15.89 16.14
C VAL A 322 20.10 -16.39 17.54
N GLU A 323 19.16 -17.12 18.12
CA GLU A 323 19.32 -17.82 19.39
C GLU A 323 19.30 -19.32 19.12
N THR A 324 20.36 -20.00 19.56
CA THR A 324 20.46 -21.47 19.52
C THR A 324 19.90 -22.06 20.82
N PRO A 325 19.41 -23.31 20.82
CA PRO A 325 18.97 -23.96 22.04
C PRO A 325 20.06 -23.97 23.12
N ASN A 326 19.77 -23.40 24.29
CA ASN A 326 20.72 -23.27 25.41
C ASN A 326 21.99 -22.47 25.10
N GLY A 327 22.01 -21.65 24.03
CA GLY A 327 23.17 -20.82 23.67
C GLY A 327 24.38 -21.60 23.18
N VAL A 328 24.18 -22.77 22.58
CA VAL A 328 25.28 -23.58 22.01
C VAL A 328 25.96 -22.89 20.82
N ALA A 329 27.26 -23.10 20.67
CA ALA A 329 27.98 -22.59 19.51
C ALA A 329 27.70 -23.44 18.27
N ILE A 330 27.56 -22.79 17.11
CA ILE A 330 27.49 -23.48 15.82
C ILE A 330 28.91 -23.81 15.36
N THR A 331 29.33 -25.07 15.53
CA THR A 331 30.72 -25.52 15.27
C THR A 331 30.86 -26.46 14.08
N SER A 332 29.76 -26.78 13.39
CA SER A 332 29.77 -27.69 12.24
C SER A 332 29.22 -27.02 11.00
N LYS A 333 29.85 -27.28 9.86
CA LYS A 333 29.30 -26.95 8.54
C LYS A 333 28.50 -28.07 7.92
N GLU A 334 28.44 -29.25 8.53
CA GLU A 334 27.68 -30.41 8.01
C GLU A 334 26.43 -30.72 8.84
N VAL A 335 26.48 -30.45 10.15
CA VAL A 335 25.39 -30.76 11.08
C VAL A 335 24.60 -29.49 11.36
N TRP A 336 23.29 -29.55 11.11
CA TRP A 336 22.36 -28.48 11.46
C TRP A 336 22.17 -28.41 12.98
N THR A 337 22.33 -27.21 13.53
CA THR A 337 21.82 -26.86 14.85
C THR A 337 20.33 -26.57 14.68
N GLU A 338 19.50 -27.48 15.18
CA GLU A 338 18.05 -27.40 15.05
C GLU A 338 17.43 -26.53 16.13
N GLU A 339 16.14 -26.21 15.97
CA GLU A 339 15.34 -25.46 16.96
C GLU A 339 15.92 -24.09 17.36
N CYS A 340 16.66 -23.44 16.44
CA CYS A 340 17.10 -22.06 16.64
C CYS A 340 15.92 -21.10 16.46
N ILE A 341 15.95 -19.93 17.11
CA ILE A 341 15.02 -18.84 16.86
C ILE A 341 15.74 -17.77 16.06
N ILE A 342 15.16 -17.37 14.92
CA ILE A 342 15.59 -16.19 14.17
C ILE A 342 14.58 -15.07 14.34
N ARG A 343 15.10 -13.88 14.63
CA ARG A 343 14.35 -12.64 14.71
C ARG A 343 15.02 -11.61 13.81
N ILE A 344 14.24 -10.95 12.95
CA ILE A 344 14.75 -9.94 12.01
C ILE A 344 14.03 -8.63 12.27
N GLU A 345 14.81 -7.58 12.48
CA GLU A 345 14.37 -6.19 12.48
C GLU A 345 14.78 -5.55 11.15
N ASP A 346 13.87 -4.81 10.51
CA ASP A 346 14.16 -4.07 9.28
C ASP A 346 15.00 -2.81 9.53
N GLU A 347 15.27 -2.02 8.49
CA GLU A 347 16.04 -0.78 8.58
C GLU A 347 15.38 0.32 9.42
N LEU A 348 14.08 0.17 9.75
CA LEU A 348 13.33 1.06 10.62
C LEU A 348 13.33 0.59 12.08
N GLY A 349 13.89 -0.59 12.35
CA GLY A 349 13.89 -1.26 13.64
C GLY A 349 12.58 -1.99 13.96
N GLU A 350 11.71 -2.20 12.98
CA GLU A 350 10.45 -2.92 13.16
C GLU A 350 10.69 -4.43 13.01
N GLU A 351 10.08 -5.24 13.89
CA GLU A 351 10.21 -6.71 13.81
C GLU A 351 9.39 -7.25 12.62
N VAL A 352 10.10 -7.77 11.62
CA VAL A 352 9.52 -8.31 10.38
C VAL A 352 9.53 -9.84 10.31
N MET A 353 10.30 -10.50 11.18
CA MET A 353 10.32 -11.95 11.30
C MET A 353 10.66 -12.37 12.72
N ASN A 354 9.98 -13.40 13.23
CA ASN A 354 10.29 -14.08 14.48
C ASN A 354 9.80 -15.53 14.40
N THR A 355 10.70 -16.48 14.15
CA THR A 355 10.31 -17.87 13.87
C THR A 355 11.40 -18.88 14.20
N THR A 356 11.02 -20.16 14.24
CA THR A 356 11.95 -21.28 14.39
C THR A 356 12.67 -21.57 13.07
N THR A 357 13.94 -21.94 13.18
CA THR A 357 14.82 -22.21 12.05
C THR A 357 15.97 -23.12 12.46
N ASN A 358 16.78 -23.53 11.49
CA ASN A 358 17.95 -24.36 11.69
C ASN A 358 19.15 -23.66 11.06
N PHE A 359 20.29 -23.69 11.75
CA PHE A 359 21.53 -23.05 11.31
C PHE A 359 22.66 -24.06 11.23
N ARG A 360 23.53 -23.90 10.22
CA ARG A 360 24.85 -24.56 10.21
C ARG A 360 25.90 -23.59 9.70
N GLY A 361 27.17 -23.90 9.98
CA GLY A 361 28.28 -23.28 9.27
C GLY A 361 28.19 -23.54 7.76
N ARG A 362 28.86 -22.71 6.95
CA ARG A 362 29.04 -22.98 5.52
C ARG A 362 30.44 -22.63 5.05
N GLY A 363 30.69 -22.86 3.76
CA GLY A 363 31.94 -22.51 3.11
C GLY A 363 33.02 -23.57 3.23
N ASN A 364 33.96 -23.53 2.30
CA ASN A 364 35.12 -24.41 2.30
C ASN A 364 36.29 -23.72 3.01
N SER A 365 37.07 -22.92 2.29
CA SER A 365 38.16 -22.12 2.86
C SER A 365 37.65 -21.16 3.94
N THR A 366 36.53 -20.46 3.69
CA THR A 366 35.96 -19.44 4.59
C THR A 366 35.50 -20.00 5.94
N TRP A 367 35.21 -21.30 6.03
CA TRP A 367 34.92 -21.94 7.32
C TRP A 367 36.13 -21.97 8.25
N SER A 368 37.35 -21.88 7.72
CA SER A 368 38.58 -21.83 8.52
C SER A 368 38.90 -20.43 9.08
N TYR A 369 38.27 -19.38 8.53
CA TYR A 369 38.57 -17.99 8.87
C TYR A 369 38.02 -17.57 10.25
N PRO A 370 38.55 -16.51 10.88
CA PRO A 370 38.11 -16.07 12.21
C PRO A 370 36.61 -15.81 12.30
N LYS A 371 36.04 -15.13 11.30
CA LYS A 371 34.62 -14.82 11.19
C LYS A 371 33.93 -15.85 10.30
N LYS A 372 32.90 -16.51 10.84
CA LYS A 372 32.27 -17.68 10.21
C LYS A 372 31.05 -17.31 9.37
N PRO A 373 30.89 -17.85 8.14
CA PRO A 373 29.65 -17.74 7.38
C PRO A 373 28.65 -18.83 7.78
N TYR A 374 27.35 -18.57 7.60
CA TYR A 374 26.28 -19.48 8.00
C TYR A 374 25.28 -19.75 6.88
N ALA A 375 24.67 -20.94 6.92
CA ALA A 375 23.49 -21.28 6.13
C ALA A 375 22.26 -21.38 7.05
N ILE A 376 21.12 -20.92 6.55
CA ILE A 376 19.84 -20.82 7.25
C ILE A 376 18.83 -21.73 6.56
N LYS A 377 18.10 -22.52 7.34
CA LYS A 377 16.95 -23.32 6.89
C LYS A 377 15.73 -22.97 7.74
N LEU A 378 14.84 -22.15 7.21
CA LEU A 378 13.53 -21.89 7.82
C LEU A 378 12.65 -23.15 7.75
N ASP A 379 11.78 -23.34 8.74
CA ASP A 379 10.86 -24.48 8.79
C ASP A 379 9.81 -24.40 7.65
N SER A 380 9.41 -23.18 7.29
CA SER A 380 8.47 -22.87 6.21
C SER A 380 9.01 -21.78 5.27
N LYS A 381 8.52 -21.73 4.02
CA LYS A 381 8.95 -20.69 3.06
C LYS A 381 8.43 -19.33 3.54
N ALA A 382 9.32 -18.34 3.69
CA ALA A 382 8.96 -16.98 4.11
C ALA A 382 9.75 -15.94 3.30
N GLU A 383 9.20 -14.73 3.18
CA GLU A 383 9.92 -13.57 2.65
C GLU A 383 10.91 -13.09 3.72
N VAL A 384 12.08 -12.62 3.29
CA VAL A 384 13.12 -12.12 4.19
C VAL A 384 13.57 -10.78 3.63
N LEU A 385 13.34 -9.68 4.37
CA LEU A 385 13.73 -8.33 3.96
C LEU A 385 13.31 -7.98 2.53
N GLY A 386 12.06 -8.27 2.16
CA GLY A 386 11.53 -8.01 0.82
C GLY A 386 11.94 -9.02 -0.26
N MET A 387 12.88 -9.94 0.01
CA MET A 387 13.25 -10.99 -0.95
C MET A 387 12.18 -12.09 -1.06
N PRO A 388 11.97 -12.68 -2.25
CA PRO A 388 10.93 -13.68 -2.48
C PRO A 388 10.99 -14.91 -1.56
N LYS A 389 9.80 -15.47 -1.27
CA LYS A 389 9.62 -16.58 -0.31
C LYS A 389 10.52 -17.78 -0.59
N HIS A 390 11.34 -18.15 0.38
CA HIS A 390 12.10 -19.39 0.35
C HIS A 390 12.48 -19.90 1.76
N LYS A 391 12.96 -21.15 1.86
CA LYS A 391 13.44 -21.72 3.14
C LYS A 391 14.95 -21.54 3.35
N ARG A 392 15.71 -21.41 2.26
CA ARG A 392 17.18 -21.44 2.25
C ARG A 392 17.77 -20.06 2.04
N TRP A 393 18.56 -19.60 2.99
CA TRP A 393 19.26 -18.32 2.99
C TRP A 393 20.69 -18.52 3.47
N VAL A 394 21.58 -17.58 3.20
CA VAL A 394 22.96 -17.61 3.70
C VAL A 394 23.38 -16.27 4.26
N LEU A 395 24.24 -16.30 5.26
CA LEU A 395 24.96 -15.15 5.79
C LEU A 395 26.40 -15.25 5.30
N LEU A 396 26.77 -14.44 4.31
CA LEU A 396 28.15 -14.31 3.85
C LEU A 396 28.91 -13.40 4.81
N ALA A 397 30.01 -13.90 5.36
CA ALA A 397 30.81 -13.17 6.33
C ALA A 397 31.68 -12.08 5.69
N ASN A 398 32.01 -12.23 4.40
CA ASN A 398 32.90 -11.35 3.62
C ASN A 398 34.16 -10.93 4.39
N TRP A 399 34.71 -11.83 5.22
CA TRP A 399 35.73 -11.48 6.21
C TRP A 399 37.00 -10.92 5.57
N MET A 400 37.41 -11.50 4.45
CA MET A 400 38.62 -11.14 3.72
C MET A 400 38.42 -9.98 2.74
N ASP A 401 37.17 -9.57 2.53
CA ASP A 401 36.83 -8.52 1.59
C ASP A 401 36.90 -7.17 2.30
N ARG A 402 37.88 -6.33 1.94
CA ARG A 402 38.04 -5.02 2.57
C ARG A 402 36.82 -4.13 2.40
N THR A 403 36.10 -4.25 1.30
CA THR A 403 34.91 -3.44 1.01
C THR A 403 33.63 -4.11 1.52
N LEU A 404 33.70 -5.36 1.98
CA LEU A 404 32.57 -6.22 2.35
C LEU A 404 31.54 -6.48 1.22
N MET A 405 31.66 -5.84 0.05
CA MET A 405 30.59 -5.71 -0.94
C MET A 405 30.86 -6.36 -2.29
N ARG A 406 32.01 -7.01 -2.51
CA ARG A 406 32.37 -7.60 -3.82
C ARG A 406 31.31 -8.59 -4.34
N ASN A 407 30.83 -9.47 -3.46
CA ASN A 407 29.74 -10.39 -3.77
C ASN A 407 28.46 -9.62 -4.17
N ALA A 408 28.08 -8.60 -3.41
CA ALA A 408 26.88 -7.80 -3.67
C ALA A 408 26.95 -7.07 -5.02
N VAL A 409 28.10 -6.47 -5.33
CA VAL A 409 28.37 -5.78 -6.61
C VAL A 409 28.29 -6.75 -7.78
N ALA A 410 28.97 -7.90 -7.69
CA ALA A 410 28.91 -8.90 -8.76
C ALA A 410 27.47 -9.41 -8.98
N PHE A 411 26.74 -9.69 -7.91
CA PHE A 411 25.34 -10.12 -8.00
C PHE A 411 24.44 -9.03 -8.59
N GLU A 412 24.67 -7.75 -8.27
CA GLU A 412 23.95 -6.64 -8.89
C GLU A 412 24.19 -6.57 -10.40
N MET A 413 25.46 -6.59 -10.82
CA MET A 413 25.79 -6.60 -12.25
C MET A 413 25.14 -7.78 -12.97
N ALA A 414 25.13 -8.97 -12.36
CA ALA A 414 24.51 -10.14 -12.95
C ALA A 414 22.98 -10.06 -13.02
N ARG A 415 22.30 -9.51 -12.00
CA ARG A 415 20.84 -9.32 -12.02
C ARG A 415 20.36 -8.42 -13.16
N GLN A 416 21.21 -7.54 -13.66
CA GLN A 416 20.86 -6.64 -14.76
C GLN A 416 20.89 -7.32 -16.13
N ILE A 417 21.57 -8.46 -16.28
CA ILE A 417 21.76 -9.10 -17.59
C ILE A 417 21.44 -10.59 -17.64
N MET A 418 21.42 -11.29 -16.50
CA MET A 418 21.11 -12.72 -16.39
C MET A 418 19.70 -12.93 -15.85
N ASP A 419 19.09 -14.08 -16.17
CA ASP A 419 17.75 -14.46 -15.71
C ASP A 419 17.60 -14.43 -14.18
N TRP A 420 18.64 -14.84 -13.46
CA TRP A 420 18.67 -14.81 -12.01
C TRP A 420 20.09 -14.73 -11.46
N ALA A 421 20.26 -13.91 -10.42
CA ALA A 421 21.40 -13.92 -9.52
C ALA A 421 20.93 -13.65 -8.09
N PRO A 422 21.68 -14.08 -7.05
CA PRO A 422 21.24 -13.96 -5.66
C PRO A 422 20.90 -12.52 -5.28
N ARG A 423 19.71 -12.28 -4.73
CA ARG A 423 19.40 -11.02 -4.02
C ARG A 423 19.90 -11.10 -2.58
N GLY A 424 20.19 -9.96 -1.98
CA GLY A 424 20.62 -9.91 -0.59
C GLY A 424 20.75 -8.49 -0.04
N GLU A 425 20.79 -8.44 1.28
CA GLU A 425 20.86 -7.21 2.09
C GLU A 425 22.04 -7.30 3.07
N PHE A 426 22.70 -6.17 3.33
CA PHE A 426 23.66 -6.07 4.42
C PHE A 426 22.93 -6.00 5.76
N VAL A 427 23.39 -6.76 6.74
CA VAL A 427 22.75 -6.88 8.05
C VAL A 427 23.75 -6.83 9.19
N GLU A 428 23.32 -6.36 10.35
CA GLU A 428 24.03 -6.58 11.61
C GLU A 428 23.61 -7.94 12.18
N PHE A 429 24.57 -8.86 12.32
CA PHE A 429 24.28 -10.20 12.81
C PHE A 429 24.58 -10.34 14.30
N TYR A 430 23.63 -10.94 15.05
CA TYR A 430 23.77 -11.27 16.46
C TYR A 430 23.52 -12.76 16.66
N LEU A 431 24.47 -13.46 17.29
CA LEU A 431 24.36 -14.88 17.62
C LEU A 431 24.44 -15.06 19.14
N ASN A 432 23.41 -15.68 19.73
CA ASN A 432 23.28 -15.91 21.17
C ASN A 432 23.50 -14.62 21.99
N GLY A 433 22.93 -13.50 21.53
CA GLY A 433 23.03 -12.18 22.16
C GLY A 433 24.36 -11.44 21.92
N SER A 434 25.35 -12.06 21.26
CA SER A 434 26.61 -11.40 20.89
C SER A 434 26.56 -10.88 19.47
N HIS A 435 26.87 -9.60 19.29
CA HIS A 435 27.12 -9.01 17.97
C HIS A 435 28.26 -9.74 17.27
N GLN A 436 28.12 -9.99 15.97
CA GLN A 436 29.07 -10.70 15.10
C GLN A 436 29.55 -9.81 13.94
N GLY A 437 29.16 -8.53 13.91
CA GLY A 437 29.49 -7.59 12.82
C GLY A 437 28.57 -7.68 11.61
N ASN A 438 28.98 -7.03 10.53
CA ASN A 438 28.28 -6.93 9.25
C ASN A 438 28.23 -8.27 8.51
N TYR A 439 27.10 -8.67 7.95
CA TYR A 439 27.01 -9.83 7.04
C TYR A 439 26.20 -9.45 5.80
N TYR A 440 26.44 -10.13 4.68
CA TYR A 440 25.53 -10.08 3.55
C TYR A 440 24.56 -11.27 3.63
N LEU A 441 23.30 -10.99 4.01
CA LEU A 441 22.21 -11.96 4.04
C LEU A 441 21.63 -12.08 2.64
N CYS A 442 21.86 -13.21 1.97
CA CYS A 442 21.41 -13.40 0.60
C CYS A 442 20.73 -14.74 0.36
N GLU A 443 20.10 -14.83 -0.80
CA GLU A 443 19.52 -16.04 -1.33
C GLU A 443 20.59 -17.11 -1.56
N GLN A 444 20.29 -18.36 -1.18
CA GLN A 444 21.10 -19.50 -1.59
C GLN A 444 20.70 -19.95 -3.00
N ILE A 445 21.67 -20.35 -3.85
CA ILE A 445 21.37 -20.97 -5.15
C ILE A 445 20.58 -22.26 -4.92
N LYS A 446 19.33 -22.27 -5.37
CA LYS A 446 18.38 -23.37 -5.29
C LYS A 446 17.39 -23.31 -6.45
N ILE A 447 16.83 -24.46 -6.81
CA ILE A 447 15.69 -24.54 -7.72
C ILE A 447 14.46 -23.96 -7.02
N ASP A 448 13.84 -22.96 -7.62
CA ASP A 448 12.54 -22.39 -7.26
C ASP A 448 12.10 -21.45 -8.39
N LYS A 449 10.80 -21.25 -8.56
CA LYS A 449 10.25 -20.33 -9.58
C LYS A 449 10.77 -18.89 -9.47
N ASN A 450 11.20 -18.46 -8.29
CA ASN A 450 11.78 -17.13 -8.06
C ASN A 450 13.32 -17.15 -7.98
N ARG A 451 13.97 -18.31 -8.20
CA ARG A 451 15.43 -18.48 -8.21
C ARG A 451 15.87 -19.11 -9.52
N VAL A 452 16.65 -20.20 -9.49
CA VAL A 452 16.94 -20.97 -10.69
C VAL A 452 15.66 -21.71 -11.10
N ASN A 453 14.93 -21.11 -12.04
CA ASN A 453 13.61 -21.60 -12.44
C ASN A 453 13.73 -22.71 -13.47
N ILE A 454 14.01 -23.92 -13.00
CA ILE A 454 14.02 -25.16 -13.79
C ILE A 454 13.07 -26.18 -13.19
N THR A 455 12.68 -27.16 -14.00
CA THR A 455 11.77 -28.24 -13.63
C THR A 455 12.42 -29.16 -12.59
N GLU A 456 11.80 -29.36 -11.42
CA GLU A 456 12.26 -30.38 -10.46
C GLU A 456 11.88 -31.79 -10.93
N PHE A 457 12.67 -32.81 -10.55
CA PHE A 457 12.31 -34.20 -10.84
C PHE A 457 11.10 -34.65 -10.01
N GLU A 458 10.15 -35.33 -10.65
CA GLU A 458 9.08 -36.05 -9.94
C GLU A 458 9.56 -37.41 -9.42
N ASP A 459 8.99 -37.85 -8.29
CA ASP A 459 9.26 -39.17 -7.71
C ASP A 459 8.97 -40.31 -8.71
N GLY A 460 9.99 -41.12 -9.00
CA GLY A 460 9.86 -42.30 -9.86
C GLY A 460 10.04 -42.07 -11.37
N SER A 461 10.59 -40.92 -11.80
CA SER A 461 11.03 -40.79 -13.20
C SER A 461 12.10 -41.86 -13.55
N ALA A 462 11.94 -42.44 -14.74
CA ALA A 462 12.75 -43.57 -15.22
C ALA A 462 13.95 -43.13 -16.07
N THR A 463 14.03 -41.84 -16.43
CA THR A 463 15.06 -41.30 -17.33
C THR A 463 15.63 -39.99 -16.80
N GLY A 464 16.84 -39.63 -17.21
CA GLY A 464 17.43 -38.35 -16.85
C GLY A 464 16.89 -37.15 -17.62
N GLU A 465 15.94 -37.32 -18.55
CA GLU A 465 15.50 -36.26 -19.48
C GLU A 465 14.36 -35.40 -18.94
N ASP A 466 13.59 -35.94 -17.99
CA ASP A 466 12.28 -35.42 -17.58
C ASP A 466 12.35 -34.32 -16.51
N GLY A 467 13.55 -33.99 -16.02
CA GLY A 467 13.78 -33.00 -14.98
C GLY A 467 15.00 -32.13 -15.27
N GLY A 468 15.14 -31.08 -14.46
CA GLY A 468 16.21 -30.11 -14.53
C GLY A 468 17.39 -30.46 -13.62
N TYR A 469 18.56 -29.99 -14.03
CA TYR A 469 19.82 -30.15 -13.31
C TYR A 469 20.38 -28.80 -12.93
N LEU A 470 20.79 -28.65 -11.67
CA LEU A 470 21.69 -27.61 -11.22
C LEU A 470 23.06 -28.24 -10.99
N LEU A 471 24.08 -27.72 -11.67
CA LEU A 471 25.43 -28.25 -11.68
C LEU A 471 26.40 -27.21 -11.13
N GLU A 472 27.45 -27.68 -10.46
CA GLU A 472 28.55 -26.87 -9.97
C GLU A 472 29.87 -27.49 -10.44
N PHE A 473 30.63 -26.76 -11.25
CA PHE A 473 32.00 -27.10 -11.59
C PHE A 473 32.91 -26.58 -10.48
N ASP A 474 33.45 -27.50 -9.68
CA ASP A 474 34.25 -27.17 -8.49
C ASP A 474 35.39 -28.16 -8.29
N THR A 475 36.62 -27.67 -8.17
CA THR A 475 37.79 -28.46 -7.78
C THR A 475 37.67 -29.14 -6.40
N ASN A 476 36.76 -28.69 -5.53
CA ASN A 476 36.45 -29.30 -4.23
C ASN A 476 35.30 -30.33 -4.29
N TYR A 477 34.93 -30.80 -5.48
CA TYR A 477 33.89 -31.81 -5.73
C TYR A 477 33.93 -33.06 -4.82
N GLN A 478 35.10 -33.45 -4.33
CA GLN A 478 35.26 -34.63 -3.46
C GLN A 478 34.58 -34.50 -2.09
N ALA A 479 34.18 -33.28 -1.70
CA ALA A 479 33.37 -33.04 -0.51
C ALA A 479 31.89 -33.37 -0.71
N GLU A 480 31.46 -33.60 -1.96
CA GLU A 480 30.08 -33.83 -2.35
C GLU A 480 29.87 -35.31 -2.70
N ILE A 481 28.63 -35.78 -2.65
CA ILE A 481 28.31 -37.20 -2.91
C ILE A 481 28.08 -37.44 -4.41
N ASN A 482 27.42 -36.49 -5.08
CA ASN A 482 26.98 -36.61 -6.46
C ASN A 482 27.91 -35.81 -7.39
N TYR A 483 28.98 -36.43 -7.89
CA TYR A 483 29.92 -35.78 -8.80
C TYR A 483 30.48 -36.72 -9.87
N PHE A 484 30.98 -36.17 -10.98
CA PHE A 484 31.76 -36.89 -11.99
C PHE A 484 32.89 -36.02 -12.56
N MET A 485 33.80 -36.67 -13.29
CA MET A 485 34.77 -35.98 -14.15
C MET A 485 34.25 -36.05 -15.58
N SER A 486 34.10 -34.91 -16.25
CA SER A 486 33.61 -34.89 -17.64
C SER A 486 34.49 -35.74 -18.55
N GLN A 487 33.86 -36.49 -19.45
CA GLN A 487 34.54 -37.57 -20.19
C GLN A 487 35.64 -37.07 -21.14
N VAL A 488 35.55 -35.83 -21.65
CA VAL A 488 36.45 -35.32 -22.68
C VAL A 488 37.48 -34.36 -22.08
N TYR A 489 37.03 -33.33 -21.36
CA TYR A 489 37.95 -32.34 -20.78
C TYR A 489 38.38 -32.66 -19.34
N GLY A 490 37.74 -33.62 -18.67
CA GLY A 490 38.09 -33.98 -17.30
C GLY A 490 37.79 -32.88 -16.29
N TYR A 491 36.73 -32.10 -16.51
CA TYR A 491 36.28 -31.10 -15.56
C TYR A 491 35.51 -31.76 -14.40
N PRO A 492 35.73 -31.33 -13.14
CA PRO A 492 34.97 -31.84 -12.01
C PRO A 492 33.58 -31.20 -12.00
N VAL A 493 32.53 -32.02 -12.04
CA VAL A 493 31.13 -31.56 -12.07
C VAL A 493 30.37 -32.19 -10.91
N THR A 494 29.80 -31.37 -10.05
CA THR A 494 28.89 -31.77 -8.97
C THR A 494 27.45 -31.53 -9.40
N ILE A 495 26.56 -32.48 -9.11
CA ILE A 495 25.11 -32.32 -9.28
C ILE A 495 24.54 -31.80 -7.96
N LYS A 496 24.13 -30.53 -7.93
CA LYS A 496 23.58 -29.86 -6.73
C LYS A 496 22.10 -30.11 -6.53
N ASP A 497 21.38 -30.21 -7.64
CA ASP A 497 19.98 -30.67 -7.69
C ASP A 497 19.80 -31.42 -9.02
N PRO A 498 19.12 -32.58 -9.07
CA PRO A 498 18.55 -33.31 -7.93
C PRO A 498 19.63 -33.76 -6.93
N ASP A 499 19.29 -33.71 -5.64
CA ASP A 499 20.24 -33.87 -4.54
C ASP A 499 20.48 -35.35 -4.18
N GLU A 500 21.24 -35.60 -3.10
CA GLU A 500 21.58 -36.93 -2.61
C GLU A 500 20.40 -37.75 -2.08
N GLU A 501 19.23 -37.13 -1.84
CA GLU A 501 18.02 -37.88 -1.50
C GLU A 501 17.42 -38.57 -2.74
N ILE A 502 17.67 -38.01 -3.93
CA ILE A 502 17.17 -38.53 -5.22
C ILE A 502 18.24 -39.39 -5.91
N ILE A 503 19.44 -38.86 -6.11
CA ILE A 503 20.55 -39.62 -6.70
C ILE A 503 21.25 -40.39 -5.59
N THR A 504 20.90 -41.67 -5.46
CA THR A 504 21.39 -42.53 -4.36
C THR A 504 22.54 -43.46 -4.76
N GLU A 505 22.84 -43.59 -6.07
CA GLU A 505 23.95 -44.40 -6.58
C GLU A 505 24.49 -43.88 -7.92
N TRP A 506 25.72 -44.23 -8.26
CA TRP A 506 26.41 -43.76 -9.47
C TRP A 506 25.83 -44.34 -10.77
N THR A 507 25.10 -45.46 -10.67
CA THR A 507 24.36 -46.08 -11.77
C THR A 507 23.01 -45.43 -12.02
N HIS A 508 22.66 -44.37 -11.27
CA HIS A 508 21.39 -43.69 -11.44
C HIS A 508 21.26 -43.12 -12.86
N PRO A 509 20.11 -43.31 -13.55
CA PRO A 509 19.91 -42.82 -14.92
C PRO A 509 20.18 -41.32 -15.09
N TYR A 510 19.89 -40.52 -14.06
CA TYR A 510 20.06 -39.06 -14.08
C TYR A 510 21.55 -38.68 -14.18
N PHE A 511 22.39 -39.38 -13.41
CA PHE A 511 23.83 -39.20 -13.44
C PHE A 511 24.40 -39.53 -14.83
N THR A 512 24.02 -40.70 -15.36
CA THR A 512 24.49 -41.15 -16.68
C THR A 512 24.04 -40.19 -17.79
N TYR A 513 22.81 -39.69 -17.72
CA TYR A 513 22.28 -38.76 -18.70
C TYR A 513 23.08 -37.46 -18.75
N ILE A 514 23.29 -36.80 -17.60
CA ILE A 514 23.92 -35.49 -17.60
C ILE A 514 25.42 -35.56 -17.91
N ASP A 515 26.10 -36.63 -17.48
CA ASP A 515 27.49 -36.89 -17.86
C ASP A 515 27.63 -37.08 -19.39
N ASN A 516 26.76 -37.89 -20.00
CA ASN A 516 26.75 -38.05 -21.46
C ASN A 516 26.39 -36.75 -22.18
N TYR A 517 25.45 -35.96 -21.66
CA TYR A 517 25.07 -34.68 -22.26
C TYR A 517 26.24 -33.71 -22.31
N ILE A 518 27.00 -33.61 -21.20
CA ILE A 518 28.23 -32.83 -21.15
C ILE A 518 29.27 -33.41 -22.10
N GLY A 519 29.49 -34.73 -22.08
CA GLY A 519 30.41 -35.40 -23.00
C GLY A 519 30.10 -35.10 -24.47
N ASP A 520 28.83 -35.10 -24.87
CA ASP A 520 28.41 -34.74 -26.23
C ASP A 520 28.76 -33.29 -26.58
N VAL A 521 28.55 -32.33 -25.67
CA VAL A 521 28.93 -30.92 -25.86
C VAL A 521 30.44 -30.82 -26.03
N GLU A 522 31.20 -31.47 -25.16
CA GLU A 522 32.66 -31.41 -25.20
C GLU A 522 33.23 -32.06 -26.47
N ASN A 523 32.68 -33.19 -26.92
CA ASN A 523 33.06 -33.82 -28.19
C ASN A 523 32.78 -32.90 -29.38
N ALA A 524 31.59 -32.27 -29.44
CA ALA A 524 31.27 -31.31 -30.49
C ALA A 524 32.19 -30.08 -30.48
N LEU A 525 32.61 -29.61 -29.29
CA LEU A 525 33.61 -28.55 -29.14
C LEU A 525 34.99 -28.98 -29.67
N VAL A 526 35.42 -30.23 -29.42
CA VAL A 526 36.68 -30.77 -29.96
C VAL A 526 36.65 -30.81 -31.50
N ASP A 527 35.51 -31.19 -32.07
CA ASP A 527 35.31 -31.31 -33.51
C ASP A 527 35.05 -29.94 -34.21
N ASN A 528 34.93 -28.85 -33.45
CA ASN A 528 34.49 -27.53 -33.91
C ASN A 528 33.11 -27.57 -34.62
N ASP A 529 32.23 -28.49 -34.22
CA ASP A 529 30.86 -28.59 -34.69
C ASP A 529 29.94 -27.65 -33.88
N PHE A 530 30.03 -26.35 -34.19
CA PHE A 530 29.29 -25.34 -33.46
C PHE A 530 27.77 -25.40 -33.67
N GLU A 531 27.30 -26.03 -34.75
CA GLU A 531 25.87 -26.28 -34.95
C GLU A 531 25.36 -27.25 -33.87
N THR A 532 26.07 -28.36 -33.65
CA THR A 532 25.74 -29.31 -32.57
C THR A 532 25.94 -28.67 -31.20
N VAL A 533 27.03 -27.93 -30.97
CA VAL A 533 27.26 -27.24 -29.69
C VAL A 533 26.09 -26.31 -29.35
N PHE A 534 25.70 -25.42 -30.27
CA PHE A 534 24.62 -24.45 -30.03
C PHE A 534 23.23 -25.09 -30.05
N SER A 535 23.07 -26.33 -30.52
CA SER A 535 21.85 -27.12 -30.31
C SER A 535 21.71 -27.61 -28.86
N LYS A 536 22.83 -27.79 -28.15
CA LYS A 536 22.90 -28.33 -26.78
C LYS A 536 23.16 -27.28 -25.70
N ILE A 537 23.83 -26.17 -26.00
CA ILE A 537 24.03 -25.07 -25.06
C ILE A 537 23.23 -23.84 -25.46
N ASP A 538 22.71 -23.11 -24.49
CA ASP A 538 22.25 -21.74 -24.73
C ASP A 538 23.44 -20.80 -24.66
N TYR A 539 24.10 -20.57 -25.80
CA TYR A 539 25.32 -19.79 -25.84
C TYR A 539 25.13 -18.33 -25.37
N SER A 540 23.90 -17.79 -25.36
CA SER A 540 23.65 -16.43 -24.86
C SER A 540 23.97 -16.33 -23.37
N THR A 541 23.59 -17.33 -22.58
CA THR A 541 23.91 -17.42 -21.15
C THR A 541 25.42 -17.56 -20.88
N TYR A 542 26.15 -18.24 -21.77
CA TYR A 542 27.61 -18.33 -21.69
C TYR A 542 28.28 -16.99 -21.99
N ILE A 543 27.70 -16.17 -22.88
CA ILE A 543 28.21 -14.82 -23.14
C ILE A 543 28.00 -13.94 -21.90
N ASP A 544 26.81 -13.95 -21.29
CA ASP A 544 26.55 -13.14 -20.10
C ASP A 544 27.42 -13.57 -18.91
N TYR A 545 27.57 -14.88 -18.69
CA TYR A 545 28.46 -15.44 -17.68
C TYR A 545 29.92 -15.01 -17.91
N LEU A 546 30.41 -15.10 -19.16
CA LEU A 546 31.74 -14.65 -19.54
C LEU A 546 31.94 -13.17 -19.22
N LEU A 547 31.01 -12.30 -19.66
CA LEU A 547 31.14 -10.86 -19.53
C LEU A 547 31.14 -10.39 -18.07
N ILE A 548 30.35 -11.04 -17.19
CA ILE A 548 30.39 -10.77 -15.74
C ILE A 548 31.74 -11.14 -15.14
N HIS A 549 32.27 -12.33 -15.43
CA HIS A 549 33.57 -12.71 -14.88
C HIS A 549 34.71 -11.87 -15.46
N GLU A 550 34.61 -11.49 -16.74
CA GLU A 550 35.58 -10.62 -17.38
C GLU A 550 35.59 -9.21 -16.76
N VAL A 551 34.44 -8.57 -16.54
CA VAL A 551 34.37 -7.21 -15.98
C VAL A 551 34.75 -7.17 -14.50
N THR A 552 34.42 -8.21 -13.75
CA THR A 552 34.83 -8.35 -12.34
C THR A 552 36.26 -8.86 -12.19
N SER A 553 36.95 -9.18 -13.31
CA SER A 553 38.27 -9.83 -13.32
C SER A 553 38.32 -11.17 -12.56
N ASN A 554 37.18 -11.83 -12.37
CA ASN A 554 37.10 -13.11 -11.68
C ASN A 554 37.67 -14.23 -12.59
N GLU A 555 38.83 -14.76 -12.20
CA GLU A 555 39.55 -15.79 -12.95
C GLU A 555 39.18 -17.24 -12.53
N GLU A 556 38.23 -17.44 -11.61
CA GLU A 556 37.80 -18.77 -11.13
C GLU A 556 37.48 -19.77 -12.26
N PRO A 557 36.85 -19.40 -13.39
CA PRO A 557 36.61 -20.34 -14.49
C PRO A 557 37.88 -21.00 -15.07
N LYS A 558 39.08 -20.43 -14.86
CA LYS A 558 40.36 -21.05 -15.29
C LYS A 558 40.68 -22.33 -14.52
N HIS A 559 40.12 -22.48 -13.34
CA HIS A 559 40.32 -23.60 -12.43
C HIS A 559 39.03 -23.80 -11.63
N PRO A 560 37.94 -24.18 -12.32
CA PRO A 560 36.57 -23.88 -11.91
C PRO A 560 36.32 -24.20 -10.42
N LYS A 561 35.99 -23.17 -9.65
CA LYS A 561 35.41 -23.26 -8.31
C LYS A 561 34.16 -22.42 -8.28
N SER A 562 33.07 -23.00 -7.75
CA SER A 562 31.76 -22.35 -7.72
C SER A 562 31.28 -21.83 -9.08
N CYS A 563 31.63 -22.53 -10.16
CA CYS A 563 31.15 -22.23 -11.51
C CYS A 563 29.87 -23.02 -11.80
N TYR A 564 28.70 -22.38 -11.70
CA TYR A 564 27.41 -23.08 -11.89
C TYR A 564 26.99 -23.15 -13.35
N MET A 565 26.25 -24.21 -13.66
CA MET A 565 25.48 -24.36 -14.89
C MET A 565 24.12 -24.96 -14.54
N TYR A 566 23.11 -24.74 -15.38
CA TYR A 566 21.81 -25.39 -15.22
C TYR A 566 21.25 -25.88 -16.55
N LYS A 567 20.43 -26.92 -16.49
CA LYS A 567 19.74 -27.46 -17.66
C LYS A 567 18.30 -27.75 -17.26
N ASP A 568 17.33 -27.17 -17.97
CA ASP A 568 15.91 -27.52 -17.77
C ASP A 568 15.53 -28.82 -18.48
N ALA A 569 14.38 -29.40 -18.11
CA ALA A 569 13.79 -30.57 -18.75
C ALA A 569 13.59 -30.31 -20.25
N GLY A 570 14.16 -31.16 -21.11
CA GLY A 570 14.17 -30.96 -22.57
C GLY A 570 14.89 -29.70 -23.08
N GLY A 571 15.41 -28.85 -22.20
CA GLY A 571 16.11 -27.60 -22.52
C GLY A 571 17.59 -27.79 -22.85
N LYS A 572 18.23 -26.66 -23.22
CA LYS A 572 19.69 -26.56 -23.40
C LYS A 572 20.39 -26.37 -22.06
N LEU A 573 21.68 -26.70 -22.02
CA LEU A 573 22.54 -26.37 -20.90
C LEU A 573 22.90 -24.88 -20.94
N CYS A 574 22.70 -24.19 -19.82
CA CYS A 574 22.92 -22.76 -19.63
C CYS A 574 24.06 -22.53 -18.63
N ALA A 575 24.83 -21.46 -18.81
CA ALA A 575 25.84 -21.04 -17.85
C ALA A 575 25.23 -20.14 -16.75
N GLY A 576 25.72 -20.30 -15.53
CA GLY A 576 25.23 -19.59 -14.35
C GLY A 576 24.36 -20.46 -13.44
N PRO A 577 23.79 -19.87 -12.38
CA PRO A 577 23.99 -18.48 -11.94
C PRO A 577 25.41 -18.21 -11.42
N ILE A 578 25.76 -16.95 -11.17
CA ILE A 578 27.07 -16.60 -10.62
C ILE A 578 27.15 -16.79 -9.10
N TRP A 579 28.35 -17.09 -8.57
CA TRP A 579 28.62 -17.26 -7.14
C TRP A 579 30.11 -17.00 -6.80
N ASP A 580 30.42 -16.68 -5.54
CA ASP A 580 31.79 -16.56 -4.98
C ASP A 580 32.70 -15.51 -5.64
N PHE A 581 32.42 -14.22 -5.39
CA PHE A 581 33.16 -13.08 -5.96
C PHE A 581 33.98 -12.31 -4.93
N ASP A 582 34.19 -12.83 -3.73
CA ASP A 582 34.99 -12.19 -2.67
C ASP A 582 36.50 -12.41 -2.80
N TRP A 583 36.95 -13.34 -3.64
CA TRP A 583 38.37 -13.68 -3.81
C TRP A 583 38.88 -13.38 -5.23
N GLY A 584 39.96 -12.60 -5.33
CA GLY A 584 40.67 -12.36 -6.58
C GLY A 584 39.85 -11.56 -7.61
N THR A 585 38.98 -10.66 -7.14
CA THR A 585 38.08 -9.87 -8.00
C THR A 585 38.39 -8.38 -7.92
N PHE A 586 38.01 -7.65 -8.97
CA PHE A 586 38.22 -6.21 -9.13
C PHE A 586 39.70 -5.81 -8.97
N GLU A 587 40.58 -6.61 -9.57
CA GLU A 587 42.01 -6.36 -9.59
C GLU A 587 42.38 -5.34 -10.69
N PRO A 588 43.20 -4.32 -10.38
CA PRO A 588 43.60 -3.30 -11.35
C PRO A 588 44.60 -3.85 -12.37
N ASN A 589 44.77 -3.14 -13.49
CA ASN A 589 45.77 -3.41 -14.54
C ASN A 589 45.58 -4.74 -15.31
N LYS A 590 44.37 -5.31 -15.36
CA LYS A 590 44.07 -6.51 -16.17
C LYS A 590 43.72 -6.11 -17.61
N THR A 591 44.46 -6.65 -18.58
CA THR A 591 44.29 -6.32 -20.01
C THR A 591 43.83 -7.53 -20.84
N GLY A 592 43.15 -7.29 -21.96
CA GLY A 592 42.70 -8.36 -22.86
C GLY A 592 41.52 -9.15 -22.29
N LEU A 593 41.15 -10.26 -22.93
CA LEU A 593 40.18 -11.22 -22.37
C LEU A 593 40.91 -12.25 -21.50
N LEU A 594 40.51 -12.37 -20.25
CA LEU A 594 41.17 -13.24 -19.27
C LEU A 594 40.75 -14.70 -19.45
N LEU A 595 39.53 -14.95 -19.91
CA LEU A 595 38.86 -16.25 -19.82
C LEU A 595 38.84 -17.04 -21.13
N THR A 596 39.54 -16.56 -22.16
CA THR A 596 39.64 -17.22 -23.47
C THR A 596 40.29 -18.60 -23.45
N ASN A 597 40.88 -19.07 -22.34
CA ASN A 597 41.39 -20.44 -22.17
C ASN A 597 40.77 -21.15 -20.97
N SER A 598 39.58 -20.72 -20.54
CA SER A 598 38.88 -21.25 -19.37
C SER A 598 37.64 -22.04 -19.77
N LEU A 599 37.31 -23.10 -19.02
CA LEU A 599 36.19 -24.00 -19.31
C LEU A 599 36.08 -24.32 -20.83
N TRP A 600 34.93 -24.04 -21.44
CA TRP A 600 34.69 -24.25 -22.86
C TRP A 600 34.98 -23.01 -23.72
N TYR A 601 35.30 -21.86 -23.11
CA TYR A 601 35.47 -20.60 -23.82
C TYR A 601 36.59 -20.62 -24.85
N GLY A 602 37.65 -21.39 -24.62
CA GLY A 602 38.74 -21.53 -25.61
C GLY A 602 38.29 -22.13 -26.93
N GLN A 603 37.37 -23.09 -26.90
CA GLN A 603 36.81 -23.63 -28.13
C GLN A 603 35.67 -22.79 -28.67
N LEU A 604 34.80 -22.26 -27.80
CA LEU A 604 33.70 -21.38 -28.22
C LEU A 604 34.21 -20.14 -28.99
N MET A 605 35.36 -19.60 -28.61
CA MET A 605 35.99 -18.47 -29.30
C MET A 605 36.45 -18.78 -30.73
N ASN A 606 36.55 -20.06 -31.13
CA ASN A 606 36.81 -20.42 -32.53
C ASN A 606 35.58 -20.20 -33.43
N SER A 607 34.37 -20.08 -32.85
CA SER A 607 33.15 -19.76 -33.59
C SER A 607 33.08 -18.27 -33.94
N ALA A 608 32.93 -17.97 -35.23
CA ALA A 608 32.69 -16.60 -35.69
C ALA A 608 31.33 -16.05 -35.24
N GLU A 609 30.32 -16.92 -35.14
CA GLU A 609 28.99 -16.58 -34.61
C GLU A 609 29.10 -16.14 -33.14
N PHE A 610 29.78 -16.94 -32.31
CA PHE A 610 29.94 -16.64 -30.88
C PHE A 610 30.70 -15.33 -30.64
N ARG A 611 31.81 -15.11 -31.35
CA ARG A 611 32.56 -13.85 -31.28
C ARG A 611 31.75 -12.64 -31.72
N THR A 612 30.93 -12.77 -32.76
CA THR A 612 30.03 -11.71 -33.21
C THR A 612 28.95 -11.41 -32.17
N ALA A 613 28.40 -12.46 -31.55
CA ALA A 613 27.41 -12.32 -30.49
C ALA A 613 27.98 -11.64 -29.23
N ILE A 614 29.23 -11.94 -28.84
CA ILE A 614 29.92 -11.24 -27.74
C ILE A 614 30.00 -9.73 -28.02
N LYS A 615 30.40 -9.33 -29.24
CA LYS A 615 30.48 -7.90 -29.60
C LYS A 615 29.13 -7.21 -29.50
N ALA A 616 28.08 -7.87 -30.01
CA ALA A 616 26.73 -7.33 -29.98
C ALA A 616 26.23 -7.19 -28.53
N ARG A 617 26.42 -8.22 -27.71
CA ARG A 617 25.99 -8.22 -26.30
C ARG A 617 26.78 -7.22 -25.47
N TRP A 618 28.09 -7.09 -25.66
CA TRP A 618 28.92 -6.08 -24.99
C TRP A 618 28.44 -4.65 -25.27
N ALA A 619 28.12 -4.35 -26.53
CA ALA A 619 27.60 -3.03 -26.90
C ALA A 619 26.27 -2.69 -26.20
N GLU A 620 25.45 -3.70 -25.89
CA GLU A 620 24.20 -3.54 -25.15
C GLU A 620 24.42 -3.32 -23.65
N ILE A 621 25.30 -4.12 -23.02
CA ILE A 621 25.42 -4.15 -21.56
C ILE A 621 26.46 -3.19 -21.00
N LYS A 622 27.43 -2.72 -21.81
CA LYS A 622 28.49 -1.81 -21.37
C LYS A 622 27.94 -0.57 -20.62
N PRO A 623 26.91 0.14 -21.12
CA PRO A 623 26.33 1.29 -20.40
C PRO A 623 25.75 0.92 -19.03
N ILE A 624 25.32 -0.32 -18.83
CA ILE A 624 24.82 -0.78 -17.52
C ILE A 624 25.99 -0.86 -16.54
N PHE A 625 27.10 -1.46 -16.96
CA PHE A 625 28.29 -1.60 -16.12
C PHE A 625 28.99 -0.27 -15.85
N GLU A 626 28.97 0.68 -16.79
CA GLU A 626 29.49 2.05 -16.57
C GLU A 626 28.71 2.82 -15.49
N ASN A 627 27.51 2.37 -15.11
CA ASN A 627 26.69 3.01 -14.07
C ASN A 627 26.76 2.30 -12.71
N ILE A 628 27.55 1.22 -12.56
CA ILE A 628 27.60 0.43 -11.32
C ILE A 628 28.12 1.23 -10.11
N ASP A 629 28.89 2.29 -10.36
CA ASP A 629 29.42 3.19 -9.34
C ASP A 629 28.33 3.77 -8.44
N THR A 630 27.15 4.06 -8.98
CA THR A 630 26.03 4.57 -8.16
C THR A 630 25.63 3.56 -7.09
N PHE A 631 25.50 2.28 -7.47
CA PHE A 631 25.21 1.21 -6.53
C PHE A 631 26.34 1.04 -5.50
N ILE A 632 27.61 1.10 -5.95
CA ILE A 632 28.77 0.97 -5.06
C ILE A 632 28.77 2.08 -4.01
N ASP A 633 28.57 3.34 -4.42
CA ASP A 633 28.56 4.50 -3.52
C ASP A 633 27.39 4.40 -2.51
N GLU A 634 26.20 4.01 -2.97
CA GLU A 634 25.04 3.78 -2.10
C GLU A 634 25.30 2.68 -1.07
N GLN A 635 25.89 1.55 -1.48
CA GLN A 635 26.24 0.46 -0.55
C GLN A 635 27.35 0.87 0.41
N ALA A 636 28.37 1.60 -0.06
CA ALA A 636 29.47 2.09 0.77
C ALA A 636 28.96 3.02 1.88
N ASP A 637 28.08 3.95 1.54
CA ASP A 637 27.47 4.85 2.51
C ASP A 637 26.53 4.11 3.48
N LEU A 638 25.76 3.14 2.99
CA LEU A 638 24.87 2.32 3.80
C LEU A 638 25.64 1.51 4.87
N ILE A 639 26.78 0.91 4.51
CA ILE A 639 27.53 0.04 5.43
C ILE A 639 28.63 0.77 6.22
N ARG A 640 28.91 2.05 5.96
CA ARG A 640 30.07 2.78 6.51
C ARG A 640 30.23 2.67 8.03
N GLU A 641 29.16 2.86 8.80
CA GLU A 641 29.21 2.73 10.27
C GLU A 641 29.41 1.26 10.71
N SER A 642 28.78 0.33 10.00
CA SER A 642 28.82 -1.11 10.27
C SER A 642 30.19 -1.71 9.97
N GLU A 643 30.81 -1.29 8.86
CA GLU A 643 32.13 -1.75 8.43
C GLU A 643 33.21 -1.39 9.46
N ALA A 644 33.19 -0.17 10.00
CA ALA A 644 34.18 0.26 10.98
C ALA A 644 34.15 -0.64 12.22
N VAL A 645 32.95 -0.92 12.75
CA VAL A 645 32.76 -1.85 13.87
C VAL A 645 33.18 -3.27 13.49
N ASN A 646 32.80 -3.73 12.30
CA ASN A 646 33.19 -5.04 11.79
C ASN A 646 34.71 -5.20 11.68
N HIS A 647 35.43 -4.19 11.19
CA HIS A 647 36.88 -4.22 11.03
C HIS A 647 37.61 -4.26 12.37
N GLU A 648 37.11 -3.53 13.38
CA GLU A 648 37.63 -3.61 14.75
C GLU A 648 37.43 -4.98 15.38
N MET A 649 36.25 -5.59 15.17
CA MET A 649 35.92 -6.93 15.69
C MET A 649 36.69 -8.04 14.97
N TRP A 650 36.82 -7.91 13.66
CA TRP A 650 37.33 -8.96 12.76
C TRP A 650 38.41 -8.43 11.82
N PRO A 651 39.55 -7.95 12.34
CA PRO A 651 40.60 -7.39 11.51
C PRO A 651 41.11 -8.43 10.51
N ILE A 652 41.32 -7.99 9.26
CA ILE A 652 41.94 -8.81 8.22
C ILE A 652 43.42 -8.98 8.58
N ASP A 653 43.91 -10.22 8.58
CA ASP A 653 45.30 -10.51 8.94
C ASP A 653 46.10 -11.12 7.79
N SER A 654 47.42 -11.05 7.91
CA SER A 654 48.37 -11.49 6.88
C SER A 654 48.47 -13.01 6.71
N ARG A 655 47.68 -13.82 7.44
CA ARG A 655 47.85 -15.29 7.45
C ARG A 655 47.18 -16.00 6.27
N HIS A 656 46.40 -15.27 5.46
CA HIS A 656 45.51 -15.87 4.45
C HIS A 656 45.73 -15.37 3.01
N ASN A 657 46.93 -14.83 2.71
CA ASN A 657 47.24 -14.06 1.48
C ASN A 657 46.34 -12.83 1.32
N TYR A 658 46.76 -11.88 0.47
CA TYR A 658 46.01 -10.69 0.11
C TYR A 658 45.54 -10.82 -1.35
N PRO A 659 44.54 -11.68 -1.62
CA PRO A 659 44.17 -12.03 -2.98
C PRO A 659 43.55 -10.89 -3.78
N ASN A 660 42.95 -9.89 -3.13
CA ASN A 660 42.36 -8.74 -3.80
C ASN A 660 43.35 -7.57 -3.92
N GLY A 661 44.36 -7.52 -3.04
CA GLY A 661 45.44 -6.53 -3.05
C GLY A 661 45.05 -5.18 -2.45
N ASP A 662 43.94 -5.11 -1.71
CA ASP A 662 43.40 -3.92 -1.04
C ASP A 662 43.10 -4.16 0.45
N GLU A 663 43.38 -5.35 0.98
CA GLU A 663 43.03 -5.80 2.33
C GLU A 663 43.65 -4.94 3.44
N LEU A 664 44.71 -4.20 3.13
CA LEU A 664 45.41 -3.30 4.05
C LEU A 664 45.06 -1.81 3.85
N MET A 665 44.23 -1.48 2.87
CA MET A 665 43.77 -0.11 2.64
C MET A 665 42.72 0.27 3.69
N ASP A 666 42.50 1.56 3.89
CA ASP A 666 41.25 2.02 4.52
C ASP A 666 40.05 1.73 3.59
N PHE A 667 38.85 1.72 4.18
CA PHE A 667 37.62 1.34 3.48
C PHE A 667 37.37 2.18 2.23
N ASP A 668 37.44 3.51 2.37
CA ASP A 668 37.19 4.45 1.26
C ASP A 668 38.20 4.25 0.12
N SER A 669 39.48 4.08 0.45
CA SER A 669 40.51 3.80 -0.56
C SER A 669 40.30 2.46 -1.26
N ALA A 670 39.81 1.43 -0.56
CA ALA A 670 39.49 0.14 -1.16
C ALA A 670 38.27 0.23 -2.09
N VAL A 671 37.23 0.97 -1.70
CA VAL A 671 36.04 1.24 -2.53
C VAL A 671 36.42 1.99 -3.81
N GLU A 672 37.19 3.07 -3.70
CA GLU A 672 37.64 3.84 -4.88
C GLU A 672 38.55 3.02 -5.79
N ARG A 673 39.41 2.17 -5.22
CA ARG A 673 40.22 1.23 -6.01
C ARG A 673 39.36 0.21 -6.76
N MET A 674 38.29 -0.29 -6.15
CA MET A 674 37.36 -1.24 -6.80
C MET A 674 36.66 -0.58 -8.00
N LYS A 675 36.16 0.66 -7.84
CA LYS A 675 35.55 1.44 -8.92
C LYS A 675 36.53 1.68 -10.07
N GLN A 676 37.74 2.15 -9.76
CA GLN A 676 38.79 2.35 -10.77
C GLN A 676 39.15 1.04 -11.50
N ALA A 677 39.18 -0.09 -10.79
CA ALA A 677 39.46 -1.38 -11.41
C ALA A 677 38.36 -1.80 -12.39
N ILE A 678 37.09 -1.50 -12.10
CA ILE A 678 35.96 -1.74 -13.01
C ILE A 678 36.10 -0.86 -14.26
N ASP A 679 36.33 0.45 -14.10
CA ASP A 679 36.49 1.39 -15.21
C ASP A 679 37.64 0.99 -16.14
N ASP A 680 38.82 0.71 -15.56
CA ASP A 680 39.98 0.26 -16.31
C ASP A 680 39.68 -1.04 -17.07
N ARG A 681 38.90 -1.93 -16.43
CA ARG A 681 38.52 -3.22 -17.03
C ARG A 681 37.54 -3.02 -18.18
N ILE A 682 36.55 -2.15 -18.06
CA ILE A 682 35.61 -1.81 -19.14
C ILE A 682 36.39 -1.26 -20.36
N ILE A 683 37.37 -0.38 -20.14
CA ILE A 683 38.23 0.16 -21.22
C ILE A 683 39.04 -0.95 -21.90
N ALA A 684 39.64 -1.85 -21.11
CA ALA A 684 40.41 -2.97 -21.62
C ALA A 684 39.53 -3.95 -22.42
N LEU A 685 38.32 -4.22 -21.93
CA LEU A 685 37.34 -5.09 -22.59
C LEU A 685 36.81 -4.47 -23.88
N ASP A 686 36.56 -3.17 -23.92
CA ASP A 686 36.14 -2.46 -25.13
C ASP A 686 37.15 -2.67 -26.26
N SER A 687 38.44 -2.54 -25.95
CA SER A 687 39.52 -2.79 -26.91
C SER A 687 39.61 -4.26 -27.33
N ALA A 688 39.53 -5.19 -26.37
CA ALA A 688 39.69 -6.61 -26.62
C ALA A 688 38.52 -7.23 -27.40
N ILE A 689 37.29 -6.87 -27.03
CA ILE A 689 36.06 -7.36 -27.66
C ILE A 689 35.93 -6.79 -29.06
N ASN A 690 36.26 -5.52 -29.30
CA ASN A 690 36.26 -4.95 -30.65
C ASN A 690 37.22 -5.69 -31.61
N ALA A 691 38.31 -6.25 -31.08
CA ALA A 691 39.31 -7.01 -31.83
C ALA A 691 38.94 -8.47 -32.14
N LEU A 692 37.82 -9.01 -31.60
CA LEU A 692 37.40 -10.41 -31.80
C LEU A 692 37.10 -10.80 -33.26
#